data_AF-A0A087AKX0-F1
#
_entry.id   AF-A0A087AKX0-F1
#
_cell.length_a   1.000
_cell.length_b   1.000
_cell.length_c   1.000
_cell.angle_alpha   90.00
_cell.angle_beta   90.00
_cell.angle_gamma   90.00
#
_symmetry.space_group_name_H-M   'P 1'
#
loop_
_entity.id
_entity.type
_entity.pdbx_description
1 polymer ?
#
loop_
_entity_poly.entity_id
_entity_poly.type
_entity_poly.pdbx_seq_one_letter_code
_entity_poly.pdbx_strand_id
1 'polypeptide(L)'
;MIGDRANQIPIDNPTRPDVPATPFRVSILSRNCTNLASGAFLQLQHRIAHRKKHAENTPDLPVREGGNGEQTQQTQQVEHDGSSVNGMATRTVSTPAGRVQSSSSSPNASNFPQRQSSNNGRARASHGSRAASIFTWAIAALACLWIAWCTAIGPCMRSDQGLASFGAINVLWLVLTFAITFGIVWLLWAYGSGRLPRWWRARRHSPRMITRIPSRTADHPSPHATADPSPLTTDPSPLTVANPSPLTADTRAAASRASRASAASRTASSHPAHTTHHLLPTPLHLFLHRSGRKLTHATNRFWKLFLVFFIGWLWVPATLLSAFGADIRSQAREFSWAWNQWTGLDQPYIGFFSFVPMDIYPTAHYLWPHDPTYLTDQHNVVLTVFYGAVTAFSRYLTGSNDLGFVTLSVLQFAFAAFAVASAAHRFLNLPWLSTSFTPTPSRGCDLEPRSHAHPERGFLKRTRPAGGAARLWILLFFLGCPLVWFSTISITKSPLFAFAFVWWFGVLYEFACTRGHVRPRTLAAMVGSVIIMLISAKYAWYILMLQVVLCMLADRRRWKVYLLTMFLPTLLIHGGISALGHQGLIITGDPIESRGIQLQMIARVAKHDPKSIPQSAREKLAPIFNLDQMADAYFRQDADPVKSSGIQSKKTSYRWRTVTPEDMKQFNSAWLEIVQANPQVAMDAFFAECYGYFDVVDEPYVAMSYYVNNDYVQSQTEWIGQYNHDWRNDVVHFVNSWSHIPVLGWLTHGNFYVTLTLLFGAAELVLRRWRTLAWHIPLLMLMGVMVMAPANNFERHMLPLAFVFGFLVLTFVRDTRRANTPRTSYERAAKAQRNQGQQRIHSPQRDQS
;
A
#
# COMPACT_ATOMS: atom_id res chain seq x y z
N MET A 1 -44.59 19.43 16.25
CA MET A 1 -45.91 18.85 16.58
C MET A 1 -46.17 17.73 15.59
N ILE A 2 -46.61 16.55 16.05
CA ILE A 2 -47.07 15.39 15.26
C ILE A 2 -46.02 14.82 14.26
N GLY A 3 -45.58 13.56 14.37
CA GLY A 3 -45.89 12.56 15.41
C GLY A 3 -45.12 11.25 15.21
N ASP A 4 -45.05 10.44 16.27
CA ASP A 4 -44.34 9.16 16.32
C ASP A 4 -45.16 7.95 15.80
N ARG A 5 -44.47 6.79 15.75
CA ARG A 5 -44.94 5.37 15.76
C ARG A 5 -44.80 4.58 14.44
N ALA A 6 -44.88 3.25 14.59
CA ALA A 6 -44.53 2.16 13.67
C ALA A 6 -43.00 1.91 13.55
N ASN A 7 -42.43 0.75 13.89
CA ASN A 7 -43.00 -0.52 14.37
C ASN A 7 -42.23 -1.08 15.57
N GLN A 8 -42.98 -1.61 16.56
CA GLN A 8 -42.54 -2.66 17.48
C GLN A 8 -43.55 -3.80 17.36
N ILE A 9 -43.07 -5.05 17.34
CA ILE A 9 -43.90 -6.25 17.41
C ILE A 9 -43.36 -7.08 18.58
N PRO A 10 -44.18 -7.43 19.59
CA PRO A 10 -43.74 -8.27 20.70
C PRO A 10 -43.67 -9.75 20.27
N ILE A 11 -42.84 -10.52 20.95
CA ILE A 11 -42.84 -11.99 20.92
C ILE A 11 -42.86 -12.47 22.37
N ASP A 12 -43.81 -13.33 22.71
CA ASP A 12 -44.04 -13.80 24.07
C ASP A 12 -42.92 -14.74 24.58
N ASN A 13 -42.75 -14.78 25.91
CA ASN A 13 -41.62 -15.41 26.58
C ASN A 13 -42.07 -16.51 27.56
N PRO A 14 -42.02 -17.80 27.17
CA PRO A 14 -42.43 -18.91 28.03
C PRO A 14 -41.33 -19.32 29.02
N THR A 15 -41.50 -18.87 30.27
CA THR A 15 -41.15 -19.56 31.54
C THR A 15 -40.00 -20.57 31.56
N ARG A 16 -38.91 -20.24 32.28
CA ARG A 16 -37.96 -21.24 32.81
C ARG A 16 -38.56 -22.03 33.99
N PRO A 17 -38.17 -23.30 34.18
CA PRO A 17 -38.11 -23.97 35.48
C PRO A 17 -36.71 -23.83 36.12
N ASP A 18 -36.64 -23.74 37.45
CA ASP A 18 -35.38 -23.65 38.21
C ASP A 18 -34.81 -25.02 38.60
N VAL A 19 -33.47 -25.17 38.51
CA VAL A 19 -32.69 -26.27 39.10
C VAL A 19 -31.36 -25.68 39.63
N PRO A 20 -30.92 -26.02 40.87
CA PRO A 20 -29.92 -25.20 41.57
C PRO A 20 -28.45 -25.50 41.23
N ALA A 21 -27.60 -24.50 41.48
CA ALA A 21 -26.16 -24.58 41.25
C ALA A 21 -25.41 -25.40 42.31
N THR A 22 -24.35 -26.11 41.90
CA THR A 22 -23.32 -26.69 42.79
C THR A 22 -21.92 -26.32 42.28
N PRO A 23 -20.97 -25.93 43.17
CA PRO A 23 -19.66 -25.44 42.74
C PRO A 23 -18.59 -26.54 42.75
N PHE A 24 -17.98 -26.84 41.59
CA PHE A 24 -16.80 -27.71 41.52
C PHE A 24 -15.49 -26.93 41.44
N ARG A 25 -14.60 -27.16 42.42
CA ARG A 25 -13.24 -26.62 42.44
C ARG A 25 -12.38 -27.33 41.39
N VAL A 26 -11.65 -26.56 40.58
CA VAL A 26 -10.59 -27.09 39.71
C VAL A 26 -9.30 -27.26 40.52
N SER A 27 -8.86 -28.50 40.72
CA SER A 27 -7.53 -28.82 41.25
C SER A 27 -6.55 -29.08 40.10
N ILE A 28 -5.39 -28.43 40.15
CA ILE A 28 -4.35 -28.56 39.12
C ILE A 28 -3.61 -29.90 39.28
N LEU A 29 -3.49 -30.66 38.19
CA LEU A 29 -2.49 -31.74 38.09
C LEU A 29 -1.79 -31.73 36.73
N SER A 30 -0.66 -31.03 36.68
CA SER A 30 0.23 -30.96 35.51
C SER A 30 1.29 -32.06 35.58
N ARG A 31 1.25 -33.00 34.62
CA ARG A 31 2.34 -33.86 34.09
C ARG A 31 1.72 -35.10 33.40
N ASN A 32 1.80 -35.19 32.07
CA ASN A 32 1.85 -36.44 31.26
C ASN A 32 1.63 -36.24 29.74
N CYS A 33 1.33 -35.02 29.27
CA CYS A 33 0.92 -34.76 27.87
C CYS A 33 1.95 -35.14 26.78
N THR A 34 3.23 -35.33 27.10
CA THR A 34 4.27 -35.70 26.13
C THR A 34 4.24 -37.16 25.68
N ASN A 35 3.74 -38.08 26.50
CA ASN A 35 3.87 -39.52 26.22
C ASN A 35 2.75 -40.07 25.30
N LEU A 36 1.55 -39.47 25.31
CA LEU A 36 0.46 -39.90 24.43
C LEU A 36 0.72 -39.57 22.95
N ALA A 37 1.35 -38.43 22.66
CA ALA A 37 1.60 -37.96 21.29
C ALA A 37 2.49 -38.95 20.50
N SER A 38 3.53 -39.49 21.13
CA SER A 38 4.43 -40.47 20.52
C SER A 38 3.75 -41.81 20.22
N GLY A 39 2.84 -42.26 21.08
CA GLY A 39 2.10 -43.52 20.89
C GLY A 39 1.16 -43.48 19.69
N ALA A 40 0.44 -42.37 19.51
CA ALA A 40 -0.46 -42.18 18.37
C ALA A 40 0.30 -42.19 17.02
N PHE A 41 1.48 -41.57 16.96
CA PHE A 41 2.30 -41.51 15.75
C PHE A 41 2.82 -42.89 15.31
N LEU A 42 3.22 -43.74 16.27
CA LEU A 42 3.66 -45.11 15.99
C LEU A 42 2.52 -46.02 15.50
N GLN A 43 1.32 -45.92 16.08
CA GLN A 43 0.16 -46.66 15.57
C GLN A 43 -0.22 -46.24 14.14
N LEU A 44 -0.09 -44.96 13.79
CA LEU A 44 -0.36 -44.46 12.45
C LEU A 44 0.59 -45.07 11.41
N GLN A 45 1.90 -45.10 11.67
CA GLN A 45 2.86 -45.73 10.76
C GLN A 45 2.62 -47.24 10.58
N HIS A 46 2.28 -47.96 11.66
CA HIS A 46 2.00 -49.39 11.58
C HIS A 46 0.75 -49.71 10.71
N ARG A 47 -0.28 -48.86 10.77
CA ARG A 47 -1.48 -49.01 9.91
C ARG A 47 -1.19 -48.70 8.43
N ILE A 48 -0.31 -47.72 8.15
CA ILE A 48 0.10 -47.40 6.77
C ILE A 48 0.89 -48.57 6.14
N ALA A 49 1.79 -49.20 6.90
CA ALA A 49 2.52 -50.38 6.45
C ALA A 49 1.57 -51.55 6.11
N HIS A 50 0.55 -51.80 6.93
CA HIS A 50 -0.41 -52.89 6.71
C HIS A 50 -1.29 -52.69 5.46
N ARG A 51 -1.63 -51.45 5.09
CA ARG A 51 -2.42 -51.19 3.87
C ARG A 51 -1.65 -51.49 2.59
N LYS A 52 -0.33 -51.24 2.54
CA LYS A 52 0.47 -51.58 1.35
C LYS A 52 0.47 -53.08 1.05
N LYS A 53 0.48 -53.94 2.08
CA LYS A 53 0.59 -55.39 1.92
C LYS A 53 -0.69 -56.10 1.42
N HIS A 54 -1.81 -55.38 1.33
CA HIS A 54 -3.09 -55.90 0.80
C HIS A 54 -3.37 -55.52 -0.66
N ALA A 55 -2.54 -54.66 -1.27
CA ALA A 55 -2.77 -54.19 -2.65
C ALA A 55 -2.14 -55.09 -3.73
N GLU A 56 -1.42 -56.16 -3.34
CA GLU A 56 -0.60 -56.99 -4.23
C GLU A 56 -1.11 -58.45 -4.36
N ASN A 57 -2.28 -58.81 -3.80
CA ASN A 57 -2.79 -60.19 -3.84
C ASN A 57 -4.33 -60.29 -3.88
N THR A 58 -4.91 -60.36 -5.09
CA THR A 58 -6.23 -60.97 -5.38
C THR A 58 -6.21 -61.55 -6.82
N PRO A 59 -6.66 -62.79 -7.08
CA PRO A 59 -6.55 -63.44 -8.39
C PRO A 59 -7.79 -63.30 -9.31
N ASP A 60 -7.63 -63.75 -10.57
CA ASP A 60 -8.59 -63.68 -11.69
C ASP A 60 -9.76 -64.71 -11.69
N LEU A 61 -10.63 -64.56 -12.72
CA LEU A 61 -11.57 -65.53 -13.34
C LEU A 61 -13.04 -65.59 -12.81
N PRO A 62 -14.04 -65.96 -13.64
CA PRO A 62 -14.12 -65.94 -15.12
C PRO A 62 -15.43 -65.38 -15.75
N VAL A 63 -15.28 -64.93 -17.00
CA VAL A 63 -16.17 -65.01 -18.20
C VAL A 63 -17.65 -65.43 -18.05
N ARG A 64 -18.55 -64.68 -18.71
CA ARG A 64 -19.70 -65.25 -19.46
C ARG A 64 -19.94 -64.49 -20.76
N GLU A 65 -20.42 -65.18 -21.79
CA GLU A 65 -20.42 -64.75 -23.19
C GLU A 65 -21.67 -63.98 -23.65
N GLY A 66 -21.51 -63.21 -24.74
CA GLY A 66 -22.57 -62.62 -25.56
C GLY A 66 -21.96 -62.04 -26.84
N GLY A 67 -22.18 -62.70 -27.98
CA GLY A 67 -21.38 -62.51 -29.21
C GLY A 67 -21.95 -61.55 -30.28
N ASN A 68 -21.39 -61.68 -31.49
CA ASN A 68 -21.56 -60.85 -32.69
C ASN A 68 -20.77 -59.51 -32.65
N GLY A 69 -19.75 -59.25 -33.47
CA GLY A 69 -18.98 -60.16 -34.33
C GLY A 69 -18.81 -59.66 -35.76
N GLU A 70 -17.63 -59.15 -36.09
CA GLU A 70 -17.10 -59.09 -37.46
C GLU A 70 -15.56 -59.09 -37.41
N GLN A 71 -14.91 -59.60 -38.45
CA GLN A 71 -13.46 -59.84 -38.50
C GLN A 71 -12.81 -59.02 -39.63
N THR A 72 -11.52 -58.69 -39.49
CA THR A 72 -10.43 -59.04 -40.45
C THR A 72 -9.07 -58.66 -39.83
N GLN A 73 -7.99 -59.29 -40.30
CA GLN A 73 -6.72 -59.45 -39.59
C GLN A 73 -5.61 -58.44 -39.96
N GLN A 74 -4.54 -58.48 -39.16
CA GLN A 74 -3.21 -57.90 -39.43
C GLN A 74 -2.49 -58.66 -40.57
N THR A 75 -1.39 -58.10 -41.11
CA THR A 75 0.00 -58.65 -41.07
C THR A 75 0.97 -57.67 -41.79
N GLN A 76 2.28 -57.98 -41.82
CA GLN A 76 3.41 -57.05 -41.96
C GLN A 76 4.11 -57.02 -43.34
N GLN A 77 4.86 -55.93 -43.58
CA GLN A 77 6.18 -55.80 -44.26
C GLN A 77 6.52 -56.51 -45.59
N VAL A 78 7.10 -55.72 -46.53
CA VAL A 78 8.32 -56.02 -47.32
C VAL A 78 9.15 -54.71 -47.47
N GLU A 79 10.45 -54.85 -47.80
CA GLU A 79 11.54 -53.85 -47.93
C GLU A 79 11.38 -52.84 -49.13
N HIS A 80 12.16 -51.75 -49.31
CA HIS A 80 13.64 -51.67 -49.40
C HIS A 80 14.29 -50.26 -49.25
N ASP A 81 15.57 -50.30 -48.84
CA ASP A 81 16.74 -49.44 -49.16
C ASP A 81 16.80 -47.91 -48.90
N GLY A 82 18.05 -47.42 -48.70
CA GLY A 82 18.41 -46.00 -48.93
C GLY A 82 19.23 -45.25 -47.85
N SER A 83 20.31 -45.82 -47.30
CA SER A 83 21.06 -45.20 -46.18
C SER A 83 22.13 -44.14 -46.55
N SER A 84 22.60 -43.40 -45.53
CA SER A 84 23.94 -42.75 -45.42
C SER A 84 24.14 -41.40 -46.17
N VAL A 85 25.00 -40.44 -45.73
CA VAL A 85 25.87 -40.34 -44.53
C VAL A 85 26.10 -38.88 -44.07
N ASN A 86 26.79 -38.69 -42.93
CA ASN A 86 27.20 -37.43 -42.29
C ASN A 86 28.11 -36.48 -43.14
N GLY A 87 28.24 -35.21 -42.73
CA GLY A 87 29.32 -34.30 -43.18
C GLY A 87 29.44 -33.01 -42.34
N MET A 88 30.67 -32.54 -42.06
CA MET A 88 30.91 -31.43 -41.12
C MET A 88 32.03 -30.47 -41.60
N ALA A 89 31.89 -29.18 -41.22
CA ALA A 89 32.93 -28.15 -41.08
C ALA A 89 33.42 -27.28 -42.27
N THR A 90 33.70 -26.01 -41.91
CA THR A 90 34.82 -25.12 -42.35
C THR A 90 34.88 -24.39 -43.71
N ARG A 91 34.63 -23.07 -43.62
CA ARG A 91 35.56 -21.93 -43.91
C ARG A 91 35.85 -21.41 -45.35
N THR A 92 35.55 -20.11 -45.49
CA THR A 92 36.34 -18.98 -46.09
C THR A 92 36.54 -18.78 -47.61
N VAL A 93 36.12 -17.57 -48.03
CA VAL A 93 36.81 -16.58 -48.89
C VAL A 93 36.90 -16.83 -50.41
N SER A 94 36.35 -15.88 -51.17
CA SER A 94 37.03 -15.23 -52.31
C SER A 94 36.44 -13.84 -52.61
N THR A 95 37.30 -12.93 -53.08
CA THR A 95 36.96 -11.65 -53.74
C THR A 95 37.58 -11.66 -55.15
N PRO A 96 37.20 -10.70 -56.01
CA PRO A 96 38.22 -10.07 -56.86
C PRO A 96 38.21 -8.52 -56.76
N ALA A 97 39.19 -7.85 -57.39
CA ALA A 97 39.46 -6.41 -57.22
C ALA A 97 40.13 -5.72 -58.43
N GLY A 98 40.08 -4.39 -58.47
CA GLY A 98 40.70 -3.45 -59.44
C GLY A 98 40.09 -2.04 -59.26
N ARG A 99 40.75 -0.89 -59.00
CA ARG A 99 42.11 -0.33 -59.23
C ARG A 99 42.35 0.10 -60.69
N VAL A 100 42.94 1.26 -61.04
CA VAL A 100 43.64 2.33 -60.26
C VAL A 100 42.80 3.66 -60.27
N GLN A 101 43.19 4.94 -60.44
CA GLN A 101 44.46 5.71 -60.64
C GLN A 101 44.38 7.14 -59.99
N SER A 102 45.19 8.13 -60.41
CA SER A 102 45.34 9.51 -59.86
C SER A 102 45.40 10.59 -60.96
N SER A 103 45.17 11.90 -60.73
CA SER A 103 46.12 12.88 -60.15
C SER A 103 45.53 14.33 -60.21
N SER A 104 45.62 15.18 -59.17
CA SER A 104 46.61 16.26 -58.87
C SER A 104 46.25 17.72 -59.27
N SER A 105 46.11 18.63 -58.30
CA SER A 105 46.46 20.08 -58.39
C SER A 105 46.24 20.85 -57.07
N SER A 106 46.83 22.05 -56.96
CA SER A 106 46.83 23.05 -55.86
C SER A 106 47.42 24.37 -56.43
N PRO A 107 47.35 25.58 -55.80
CA PRO A 107 47.16 25.86 -54.36
C PRO A 107 46.27 27.09 -54.00
N ASN A 108 46.29 27.46 -52.70
CA ASN A 108 46.10 28.80 -52.10
C ASN A 108 44.95 29.74 -52.51
N ALA A 109 44.05 30.01 -51.56
CA ALA A 109 43.53 31.35 -51.29
C ALA A 109 43.21 31.51 -49.78
N SER A 110 43.51 32.67 -49.19
CA SER A 110 43.25 32.97 -47.78
C SER A 110 41.94 33.72 -47.59
N ASN A 111 41.22 33.47 -46.49
CA ASN A 111 40.23 34.43 -45.96
C ASN A 111 39.88 34.16 -44.48
N PHE A 112 39.62 35.25 -43.73
CA PHE A 112 39.25 35.20 -42.31
C PHE A 112 37.77 34.85 -42.12
N PRO A 113 37.41 33.94 -41.19
CA PRO A 113 36.03 33.82 -40.71
C PRO A 113 35.66 35.02 -39.82
N GLN A 114 34.70 35.83 -40.26
CA GLN A 114 34.16 36.92 -39.44
C GLN A 114 33.48 36.41 -38.16
N ARG A 115 33.53 37.24 -37.11
CA ARG A 115 33.06 36.95 -35.75
C ARG A 115 31.53 36.96 -35.61
N GLN A 116 30.83 36.03 -36.26
CA GLN A 116 29.37 35.93 -36.18
C GLN A 116 28.87 35.61 -34.76
N SER A 117 27.80 36.29 -34.35
CA SER A 117 27.24 36.22 -33.00
C SER A 117 26.34 34.98 -32.79
N SER A 118 26.84 33.98 -32.08
CA SER A 118 26.17 32.70 -31.82
C SER A 118 25.03 32.76 -30.76
N ASN A 119 24.11 33.71 -30.90
CA ASN A 119 23.03 33.96 -29.93
C ASN A 119 21.86 32.95 -30.00
N ASN A 120 21.85 32.06 -31.00
CA ASN A 120 20.77 31.09 -31.26
C ASN A 120 20.77 29.84 -30.34
N GLY A 121 21.32 29.95 -29.13
CA GLY A 121 21.46 28.83 -28.18
C GLY A 121 20.22 28.47 -27.33
N ARG A 122 19.04 29.06 -27.58
CA ARG A 122 17.85 28.92 -26.70
C ARG A 122 16.54 28.51 -27.38
N ALA A 123 16.48 28.39 -28.71
CA ALA A 123 15.22 28.29 -29.46
C ALA A 123 14.74 26.87 -29.83
N ARG A 124 15.29 25.79 -29.22
CA ARG A 124 14.83 24.39 -29.43
C ARG A 124 14.42 23.69 -28.14
N ALA A 125 13.40 24.22 -27.46
CA ALA A 125 12.55 23.40 -26.61
C ALA A 125 11.71 22.49 -27.53
N SER A 126 12.11 21.22 -27.68
CA SER A 126 11.55 20.32 -28.70
C SER A 126 10.03 20.16 -28.60
N HIS A 127 9.36 20.00 -29.75
CA HIS A 127 7.90 19.86 -29.82
C HIS A 127 7.38 18.73 -28.92
N GLY A 128 8.05 17.57 -28.90
CA GLY A 128 7.73 16.47 -27.99
C GLY A 128 7.81 16.80 -26.49
N SER A 129 8.63 17.79 -26.09
CA SER A 129 8.67 18.26 -24.70
C SER A 129 7.44 19.10 -24.33
N ARG A 130 6.93 19.91 -25.27
CA ARG A 130 5.65 20.64 -25.13
C ARG A 130 4.47 19.67 -25.14
N ALA A 131 4.38 18.79 -26.13
CA ALA A 131 3.33 17.78 -26.25
C ALA A 131 3.22 16.88 -25.00
N ALA A 132 4.35 16.35 -24.51
CA ALA A 132 4.37 15.57 -23.28
C ALA A 132 3.96 16.36 -22.04
N SER A 133 4.18 17.69 -22.01
CA SER A 133 3.70 18.54 -20.92
C SER A 133 2.18 18.74 -20.98
N ILE A 134 1.63 18.98 -22.18
CA ILE A 134 0.18 19.10 -22.41
C ILE A 134 -0.52 17.80 -22.00
N PHE A 135 -0.01 16.65 -22.44
CA PHE A 135 -0.52 15.32 -22.10
C PHE A 135 -0.55 15.08 -20.58
N THR A 136 0.51 15.41 -19.84
CA THR A 136 0.51 15.26 -18.37
C THR A 136 -0.46 16.19 -17.65
N TRP A 137 -0.69 17.41 -18.16
CA TRP A 137 -1.72 18.31 -17.62
C TRP A 137 -3.14 17.85 -17.97
N ALA A 138 -3.36 17.29 -19.17
CA ALA A 138 -4.65 16.74 -19.57
C ALA A 138 -5.08 15.57 -18.67
N ILE A 139 -4.18 14.61 -18.40
CA ILE A 139 -4.49 13.50 -17.47
C ILE A 139 -4.71 14.03 -16.04
N ALA A 140 -3.93 15.02 -15.59
CA ALA A 140 -4.14 15.63 -14.28
C ALA A 140 -5.49 16.37 -14.18
N ALA A 141 -5.93 17.04 -15.25
CA ALA A 141 -7.25 17.64 -15.35
C ALA A 141 -8.36 16.57 -15.34
N LEU A 142 -8.20 15.47 -16.09
CA LEU A 142 -9.15 14.34 -16.06
C LEU A 142 -9.27 13.71 -14.67
N ALA A 143 -8.17 13.58 -13.92
CA ALA A 143 -8.20 13.10 -12.53
C ALA A 143 -8.94 14.06 -11.58
N CYS A 144 -8.80 15.38 -11.78
CA CYS A 144 -9.57 16.39 -11.03
C CYS A 144 -11.05 16.38 -11.43
N LEU A 145 -11.33 16.18 -12.73
CA LEU A 145 -12.69 16.10 -13.28
C LEU A 145 -13.41 14.84 -12.81
N TRP A 146 -12.72 13.71 -12.65
CA TRP A 146 -13.30 12.48 -12.08
C TRP A 146 -13.77 12.68 -10.64
N ILE A 147 -12.92 13.26 -9.78
CA ILE A 147 -13.28 13.60 -8.39
C ILE A 147 -14.47 14.57 -8.38
N ALA A 148 -14.41 15.63 -9.21
CA ALA A 148 -15.46 16.62 -9.30
C ALA A 148 -16.79 16.05 -9.85
N TRP A 149 -16.72 15.09 -10.78
CA TRP A 149 -17.88 14.36 -11.30
C TRP A 149 -18.52 13.51 -10.21
N CYS A 150 -17.74 12.72 -9.47
CA CYS A 150 -18.25 11.90 -8.37
C CYS A 150 -18.94 12.74 -7.28
N THR A 151 -18.35 13.87 -6.87
CA THR A 151 -19.00 14.82 -5.95
C THR A 151 -20.25 15.49 -6.56
N ALA A 152 -20.25 15.80 -7.86
CA ALA A 152 -21.40 16.43 -8.52
C ALA A 152 -22.60 15.49 -8.71
N ILE A 153 -22.37 14.22 -9.03
CA ILE A 153 -23.43 13.21 -9.18
C ILE A 153 -23.86 12.62 -7.83
N GLY A 154 -23.04 12.76 -6.78
CA GLY A 154 -23.29 12.18 -5.46
C GLY A 154 -24.71 12.40 -4.91
N PRO A 155 -25.27 13.63 -4.95
CA PRO A 155 -26.66 13.87 -4.56
C PRO A 155 -27.70 13.04 -5.35
N CYS A 156 -27.51 12.88 -6.66
CA CYS A 156 -28.39 12.12 -7.56
C CYS A 156 -28.29 10.59 -7.32
N MET A 157 -27.11 10.11 -6.93
CA MET A 157 -26.91 8.71 -6.53
C MET A 157 -27.46 8.44 -5.12
N ARG A 158 -27.27 9.39 -4.18
CA ARG A 158 -27.84 9.35 -2.81
C ARG A 158 -29.36 9.49 -2.76
N SER A 159 -29.99 10.07 -3.78
CA SER A 159 -31.47 10.09 -3.96
C SER A 159 -32.02 8.94 -4.81
N ASP A 160 -31.15 8.12 -5.40
CA ASP A 160 -31.47 7.07 -6.39
C ASP A 160 -32.14 7.55 -7.70
N GLN A 161 -32.16 8.87 -7.94
CA GLN A 161 -32.82 9.50 -9.09
C GLN A 161 -32.05 9.35 -10.42
N GLY A 162 -30.81 8.87 -10.37
CA GLY A 162 -29.97 8.69 -11.56
C GLY A 162 -29.47 10.01 -12.19
N LEU A 163 -28.69 9.89 -13.25
CA LEU A 163 -28.12 11.03 -13.98
C LEU A 163 -29.18 11.90 -14.67
N ALA A 164 -30.39 11.38 -14.85
CA ALA A 164 -31.55 12.15 -15.35
C ALA A 164 -31.86 13.40 -14.51
N SER A 165 -31.53 13.36 -13.21
CA SER A 165 -31.76 14.46 -12.27
C SER A 165 -30.62 15.49 -12.18
N PHE A 166 -29.57 15.36 -13.01
CA PHE A 166 -28.39 16.23 -12.96
C PHE A 166 -28.72 17.66 -13.40
N GLY A 167 -28.86 18.57 -12.42
CA GLY A 167 -29.30 19.95 -12.63
C GLY A 167 -28.19 21.00 -12.45
N ALA A 168 -28.59 22.28 -12.50
CA ALA A 168 -27.67 23.42 -12.37
C ALA A 168 -26.89 23.43 -11.03
N ILE A 169 -27.46 22.89 -9.96
CA ILE A 169 -26.76 22.75 -8.67
C ILE A 169 -25.60 21.73 -8.76
N ASN A 170 -25.77 20.64 -9.52
CA ASN A 170 -24.73 19.66 -9.77
C ASN A 170 -23.62 20.24 -10.67
N VAL A 171 -23.97 21.09 -11.64
CA VAL A 171 -22.99 21.88 -12.41
C VAL A 171 -22.17 22.80 -11.50
N LEU A 172 -22.79 23.45 -10.51
CA LEU A 172 -22.08 24.29 -9.54
C LEU A 172 -21.10 23.45 -8.70
N TRP A 173 -21.52 22.30 -8.19
CA TRP A 173 -20.63 21.36 -7.48
C TRP A 173 -19.48 20.86 -8.37
N LEU A 174 -19.75 20.52 -9.64
CA LEU A 174 -18.74 20.10 -10.61
C LEU A 174 -17.67 21.18 -10.82
N VAL A 175 -18.09 22.42 -11.10
CA VAL A 175 -17.18 23.55 -11.34
C VAL A 175 -16.39 23.91 -10.08
N LEU A 176 -17.05 23.96 -8.91
CA LEU A 176 -16.40 24.29 -7.64
C LEU A 176 -15.38 23.24 -7.23
N THR A 177 -15.75 21.95 -7.25
CA THR A 177 -14.85 20.85 -6.88
C THR A 177 -13.71 20.71 -7.88
N PHE A 178 -13.95 20.94 -9.17
CA PHE A 178 -12.88 20.96 -10.18
C PHE A 178 -11.89 22.11 -9.92
N ALA A 179 -12.38 23.32 -9.63
CA ALA A 179 -11.53 24.47 -9.34
C ALA A 179 -10.67 24.25 -8.07
N ILE A 180 -11.25 23.65 -7.02
CA ILE A 180 -10.54 23.32 -5.77
C ILE A 180 -9.48 22.23 -6.02
N THR A 181 -9.86 21.10 -6.63
CA THR A 181 -8.96 19.97 -6.87
C THR A 181 -7.81 20.32 -7.82
N PHE A 182 -8.12 20.99 -8.94
CA PHE A 182 -7.11 21.46 -9.89
C PHE A 182 -6.22 22.55 -9.27
N GLY A 183 -6.76 23.41 -8.43
CA GLY A 183 -6.01 24.38 -7.63
C GLY A 183 -5.02 23.72 -6.68
N ILE A 184 -5.41 22.63 -6.01
CA ILE A 184 -4.52 21.82 -5.16
C ILE A 184 -3.39 21.19 -6.00
N VAL A 185 -3.70 20.58 -7.16
CA VAL A 185 -2.68 20.01 -8.05
C VAL A 185 -1.71 21.08 -8.56
N TRP A 186 -2.21 22.27 -8.90
CA TRP A 186 -1.38 23.41 -9.30
C TRP A 186 -0.48 23.91 -8.16
N LEU A 187 -0.98 24.00 -6.93
CA LEU A 187 -0.19 24.37 -5.74
C LEU A 187 0.90 23.33 -5.44
N LEU A 188 0.56 22.04 -5.51
CA LEU A 188 1.51 20.93 -5.36
C LEU A 188 2.59 20.98 -6.46
N TRP A 189 2.21 21.22 -7.72
CA TRP A 189 3.16 21.42 -8.82
C TRP A 189 4.03 22.67 -8.65
N ALA A 190 3.47 23.80 -8.20
CA ALA A 190 4.20 25.04 -7.97
C ALA A 190 5.22 24.89 -6.82
N TYR A 191 4.88 24.12 -5.78
CA TYR A 191 5.83 23.68 -4.75
C TYR A 191 6.87 22.71 -5.32
N GLY A 192 6.43 21.71 -6.07
CA GLY A 192 7.24 20.65 -6.67
C GLY A 192 8.32 21.16 -7.63
N SER A 193 8.00 22.21 -8.39
CA SER A 193 8.85 22.86 -9.39
C SER A 193 9.60 24.10 -8.88
N GLY A 194 9.45 24.44 -7.59
CA GLY A 194 10.10 25.61 -6.98
C GLY A 194 9.54 26.97 -7.43
N ARG A 195 8.42 26.98 -8.16
CA ARG A 195 7.80 28.16 -8.79
C ARG A 195 6.91 29.00 -7.88
N LEU A 196 6.66 28.55 -6.63
CA LEU A 196 5.82 29.26 -5.65
C LEU A 196 6.05 30.79 -5.61
N PRO A 197 4.99 31.61 -5.39
CA PRO A 197 5.08 33.06 -5.33
C PRO A 197 6.17 33.59 -4.39
N ARG A 198 6.71 34.78 -4.68
CA ARG A 198 7.83 35.38 -3.92
C ARG A 198 7.50 35.54 -2.42
N TRP A 199 6.26 35.92 -2.08
CA TRP A 199 5.79 36.05 -0.70
C TRP A 199 5.75 34.72 0.07
N TRP A 200 5.43 33.59 -0.59
CA TRP A 200 5.56 32.25 0.01
C TRP A 200 7.01 31.82 0.24
N ARG A 201 7.97 32.35 -0.54
CA ARG A 201 9.40 32.07 -0.36
C ARG A 201 10.02 32.89 0.77
N ALA A 202 9.58 34.13 1.00
CA ALA A 202 10.05 34.97 2.10
C ALA A 202 9.91 34.27 3.47
N ARG A 203 8.75 33.65 3.75
CA ARG A 203 8.50 32.86 4.97
C ARG A 203 9.40 31.63 5.18
N ARG A 204 10.21 31.21 4.20
CA ARG A 204 11.10 30.03 4.31
C ARG A 204 12.55 30.35 4.66
N HIS A 205 12.96 31.61 4.55
CA HIS A 205 14.28 32.05 4.97
C HIS A 205 14.22 32.63 6.39
N SER A 206 14.09 31.75 7.39
CA SER A 206 14.50 32.11 8.74
C SER A 206 15.96 32.60 8.70
N PRO A 207 16.29 33.79 9.25
CA PRO A 207 17.67 34.21 9.36
C PRO A 207 18.46 33.14 10.11
N ARG A 208 19.64 32.78 9.59
CA ARG A 208 20.62 32.07 10.40
C ARG A 208 21.04 33.02 11.50
N MET A 209 20.53 32.81 12.72
CA MET A 209 21.04 33.49 13.91
C MET A 209 22.48 33.03 14.11
N ILE A 210 23.43 33.81 13.60
CA ILE A 210 24.86 33.59 13.82
C ILE A 210 25.13 34.05 15.25
N THR A 211 24.99 33.12 16.18
CA THR A 211 25.57 33.27 17.52
C THR A 211 27.10 33.30 17.36
N ARG A 212 27.67 34.50 17.24
CA ARG A 212 29.10 34.74 17.48
C ARG A 212 29.38 34.35 18.93
N ILE A 213 29.77 33.10 19.15
CA ILE A 213 30.52 32.71 20.34
C ILE A 213 31.87 33.44 20.23
N PRO A 214 32.29 34.23 21.22
CA PRO A 214 33.63 34.82 21.22
C PRO A 214 34.67 33.70 21.19
N SER A 215 35.45 33.62 20.12
CA SER A 215 36.58 32.71 20.02
C SER A 215 37.68 33.22 20.97
N ARG A 216 37.71 32.68 22.19
CA ARG A 216 38.80 32.90 23.14
C ARG A 216 40.10 32.44 22.49
N THR A 217 40.98 33.38 22.15
CA THR A 217 42.29 33.10 21.56
C THR A 217 43.14 32.37 22.58
N ALA A 218 43.46 31.12 22.26
CA ALA A 218 44.50 30.34 22.93
C ALA A 218 45.53 30.02 21.85
N ASP A 219 46.66 30.72 21.89
CA ASP A 219 47.74 30.50 20.93
C ASP A 219 48.45 29.18 21.24
N HIS A 220 48.53 28.31 20.23
CA HIS A 220 49.40 27.14 20.24
C HIS A 220 50.21 27.15 18.94
N PRO A 221 51.56 27.18 19.01
CA PRO A 221 52.41 27.20 17.83
C PRO A 221 52.45 25.83 17.12
N SER A 222 52.76 25.85 15.82
CA SER A 222 52.91 24.65 15.00
C SER A 222 54.20 23.88 15.31
N PRO A 223 54.23 22.54 15.19
CA PRO A 223 55.39 21.72 15.52
C PRO A 223 56.42 21.63 14.37
N HIS A 224 57.71 21.59 14.72
CA HIS A 224 58.79 21.18 13.81
C HIS A 224 59.89 20.37 14.53
N ALA A 225 60.33 19.30 13.87
CA ALA A 225 61.65 18.66 13.93
C ALA A 225 62.35 18.39 15.30
N THR A 226 62.10 17.19 15.83
CA THR A 226 63.14 16.18 16.19
C THR A 226 64.55 16.63 16.67
N ALA A 227 64.83 16.40 17.96
CA ALA A 227 66.10 15.83 18.44
C ALA A 227 65.93 15.23 19.86
N ASP A 228 66.65 14.14 20.15
CA ASP A 228 66.78 13.44 21.45
C ASP A 228 68.23 13.63 21.98
N PRO A 229 68.61 13.24 23.21
CA PRO A 229 67.81 12.86 24.40
C PRO A 229 68.28 13.50 25.75
N SER A 230 67.52 13.29 26.83
CA SER A 230 67.88 12.95 28.26
C SER A 230 69.18 13.45 28.97
N PRO A 231 69.28 13.35 30.32
CA PRO A 231 68.31 13.57 31.41
C PRO A 231 68.91 14.37 32.62
N LEU A 232 68.09 14.77 33.63
CA LEU A 232 68.38 14.83 35.10
C LEU A 232 67.14 15.42 35.84
N THR A 233 66.37 14.67 36.63
CA THR A 233 66.42 14.39 38.11
C THR A 233 65.76 15.41 39.07
N THR A 234 65.18 14.86 40.15
CA THR A 234 64.88 15.44 41.50
C THR A 234 63.82 16.54 41.68
N ASP A 235 62.62 16.07 42.06
CA ASP A 235 61.78 16.50 43.22
C ASP A 235 62.55 16.94 44.50
N PRO A 236 61.90 17.51 45.56
CA PRO A 236 60.55 18.13 45.66
C PRO A 236 60.44 19.44 46.51
N SER A 237 59.21 19.97 46.57
CA SER A 237 58.42 20.63 47.66
C SER A 237 58.89 20.55 49.15
N PRO A 238 58.24 21.24 50.16
CA PRO A 238 57.14 22.25 50.18
C PRO A 238 57.38 23.45 51.19
N LEU A 239 56.28 24.06 51.71
CA LEU A 239 56.13 24.92 52.93
C LEU A 239 56.37 26.46 52.72
N THR A 240 55.68 27.40 53.40
CA THR A 240 54.63 27.34 54.44
C THR A 240 53.68 28.57 54.43
N VAL A 241 52.43 28.37 54.88
CA VAL A 241 51.55 29.25 55.70
C VAL A 241 51.81 30.78 55.75
N ALA A 242 50.78 31.58 55.40
CA ALA A 242 50.17 32.59 56.30
C ALA A 242 48.91 33.28 55.70
N ASN A 243 47.85 33.36 56.51
CA ASN A 243 46.72 34.31 56.47
C ASN A 243 46.79 35.09 57.82
N PRO A 244 46.07 36.22 58.08
CA PRO A 244 44.86 36.69 57.39
C PRO A 244 44.74 38.22 57.09
N SER A 245 43.69 38.55 56.34
CA SER A 245 42.67 39.64 56.48
C SER A 245 42.74 40.65 57.66
N PRO A 246 41.97 41.77 57.62
CA PRO A 246 41.51 42.62 56.49
C PRO A 246 41.62 44.14 56.83
N LEU A 247 41.04 45.05 56.01
CA LEU A 247 40.22 46.20 56.46
C LEU A 247 39.57 46.99 55.29
N THR A 248 38.52 47.77 55.63
CA THR A 248 37.84 48.91 54.94
C THR A 248 38.20 49.27 53.48
N ALA A 249 37.25 49.49 52.56
CA ALA A 249 36.31 50.64 52.48
C ALA A 249 37.05 52.00 52.42
N ASP A 250 36.67 52.99 51.60
CA ASP A 250 35.30 53.46 51.34
C ASP A 250 35.19 54.38 50.08
N THR A 251 33.96 54.75 49.69
CA THR A 251 33.58 55.92 48.83
C THR A 251 34.08 56.02 47.37
N ARG A 252 33.21 56.25 46.36
CA ARG A 252 32.68 57.54 45.80
C ARG A 252 33.76 58.55 45.36
N ALA A 253 33.60 59.35 44.30
CA ALA A 253 32.72 59.35 43.11
C ALA A 253 33.14 60.51 42.16
N ALA A 254 32.67 60.51 40.90
CA ALA A 254 32.70 61.67 39.96
C ALA A 254 34.12 62.17 39.54
N ALA A 255 34.30 63.04 38.53
CA ALA A 255 33.62 63.19 37.23
C ALA A 255 34.47 64.07 36.28
N SER A 256 34.21 64.02 34.96
CA SER A 256 34.84 64.83 33.90
C SER A 256 36.36 64.55 33.68
N ARG A 257 36.98 64.77 32.52
CA ARG A 257 36.77 65.80 31.49
C ARG A 257 36.76 65.26 30.06
N ALA A 258 36.41 66.13 29.10
CA ALA A 258 36.36 65.83 27.68
C ALA A 258 37.43 66.59 26.88
N SER A 259 37.94 65.92 25.84
CA SER A 259 38.48 66.50 24.61
C SER A 259 37.79 65.72 23.46
N ARG A 260 37.17 66.34 22.44
CA ARG A 260 37.65 67.31 21.45
C ARG A 260 38.93 66.85 20.72
N ALA A 261 39.04 66.88 19.40
CA ALA A 261 38.04 66.84 18.32
C ALA A 261 38.82 66.71 16.99
N SER A 262 38.33 65.94 16.02
CA SER A 262 38.62 66.24 14.61
C SER A 262 37.47 65.77 13.69
N ALA A 263 37.17 66.63 12.73
CA ALA A 263 36.34 66.34 11.56
C ALA A 263 37.31 66.11 10.36
N ALA A 264 36.89 65.79 9.12
CA ALA A 264 35.56 65.93 8.54
C ALA A 264 35.27 65.00 7.35
N SER A 265 33.99 65.03 6.95
CA SER A 265 33.47 64.90 5.58
C SER A 265 33.82 63.69 4.70
N ARG A 266 32.78 62.88 4.45
CA ARG A 266 32.05 63.03 3.17
C ARG A 266 30.59 62.56 3.26
N THR A 267 29.73 63.27 2.53
CA THR A 267 28.26 63.12 2.52
C THR A 267 27.78 62.25 1.36
N ALA A 268 26.81 61.36 1.59
CA ALA A 268 26.00 60.76 0.53
C ALA A 268 24.62 60.28 1.04
N SER A 269 23.55 60.83 0.44
CA SER A 269 22.20 60.27 0.24
C SER A 269 21.62 59.29 1.29
N SER A 270 20.56 59.74 1.97
CA SER A 270 19.63 58.90 2.71
C SER A 270 18.78 58.00 1.79
N HIS A 271 18.70 56.70 2.11
CA HIS A 271 17.56 55.86 1.75
C HIS A 271 16.88 55.34 3.03
N PRO A 272 15.54 55.26 3.09
CA PRO A 272 14.85 54.76 4.27
C PRO A 272 15.17 53.28 4.49
N ALA A 273 15.72 52.95 5.66
CA ALA A 273 15.91 51.57 6.06
C ALA A 273 14.54 50.88 6.17
N HIS A 274 14.25 49.92 5.30
CA HIS A 274 13.07 49.08 5.45
C HIS A 274 13.14 48.34 6.78
N THR A 275 12.30 48.74 7.74
CA THR A 275 12.14 48.10 9.04
C THR A 275 11.77 46.63 8.85
N THR A 276 12.75 45.74 8.93
CA THR A 276 12.52 44.30 8.84
C THR A 276 11.79 43.86 10.10
N HIS A 277 10.46 43.82 10.05
CA HIS A 277 9.63 43.32 11.13
C HIS A 277 10.07 41.89 11.50
N HIS A 278 10.83 41.77 12.59
CA HIS A 278 11.26 40.51 13.16
C HIS A 278 10.07 39.81 13.82
N LEU A 279 9.16 39.27 13.01
CA LEU A 279 8.10 38.38 13.46
C LEU A 279 8.73 37.23 14.25
N LEU A 280 8.51 37.20 15.56
CA LEU A 280 8.98 36.13 16.41
C LEU A 280 8.39 34.80 15.89
N PRO A 281 9.17 33.71 15.87
CA PRO A 281 8.64 32.39 15.55
C PRO A 281 7.53 32.04 16.54
N THR A 282 6.32 31.76 16.03
CA THR A 282 5.14 31.44 16.85
C THR A 282 5.44 30.33 17.87
N PRO A 283 4.79 30.35 19.05
CA PRO A 283 5.07 29.40 20.13
C PRO A 283 4.93 27.93 19.67
N LEU A 284 3.97 27.65 18.78
CA LEU A 284 3.82 26.36 18.10
C LEU A 284 5.07 25.92 17.32
N HIS A 285 5.73 26.83 16.60
CA HIS A 285 6.97 26.52 15.87
C HIS A 285 8.14 26.26 16.83
N LEU A 286 8.24 27.01 17.93
CA LEU A 286 9.24 26.78 18.97
C LEU A 286 9.02 25.43 19.68
N PHE A 287 7.77 25.10 20.00
CA PHE A 287 7.36 23.82 20.57
C PHE A 287 7.70 22.65 19.63
N LEU A 288 7.26 22.72 18.36
CA LEU A 288 7.57 21.69 17.35
C LEU A 288 9.08 21.50 17.13
N HIS A 289 9.89 22.56 17.26
CA HIS A 289 11.34 22.47 17.17
C HIS A 289 11.99 21.85 18.43
N ARG A 290 11.55 22.23 19.64
CA ARG A 290 12.04 21.67 20.91
C ARG A 290 11.60 20.21 21.08
N SER A 291 10.30 19.95 21.01
CA SER A 291 9.68 18.62 21.09
C SER A 291 10.13 17.71 19.95
N GLY A 292 10.40 18.27 18.76
CA GLY A 292 10.88 17.52 17.59
C GLY A 292 12.21 16.79 17.79
N ARG A 293 13.08 17.25 18.70
CA ARG A 293 14.30 16.52 19.10
C ARG A 293 13.97 15.31 20.00
N LYS A 294 13.14 15.50 21.04
CA LYS A 294 12.65 14.40 21.91
C LYS A 294 11.94 13.33 21.06
N LEU A 295 11.00 13.73 20.21
CA LEU A 295 10.24 12.84 19.34
C LEU A 295 11.12 12.08 18.33
N THR A 296 12.18 12.73 17.82
CA THR A 296 13.17 12.07 16.97
C THR A 296 13.98 11.02 17.73
N HIS A 297 14.37 11.29 18.98
CA HIS A 297 15.03 10.28 19.83
C HIS A 297 14.09 9.12 20.20
N ALA A 298 12.81 9.42 20.45
CA ALA A 298 11.78 8.42 20.76
C ALA A 298 11.45 7.49 19.59
N THR A 299 11.82 7.83 18.35
CA THR A 299 11.45 7.07 17.14
C THR A 299 12.65 6.70 16.26
N ASN A 300 13.89 6.86 16.73
CA ASN A 300 15.10 6.69 15.90
C ASN A 300 15.44 5.22 15.53
N ARG A 301 14.89 4.22 16.23
CA ARG A 301 15.12 2.79 15.97
C ARG A 301 13.79 2.06 15.74
N PHE A 302 13.83 0.96 14.98
CA PHE A 302 12.66 0.10 14.71
C PHE A 302 11.93 -0.30 16.00
N TRP A 303 12.64 -0.86 16.99
CA TRP A 303 12.01 -1.34 18.23
C TRP A 303 11.27 -0.24 19.01
N LYS A 304 11.73 1.02 18.94
CA LYS A 304 11.02 2.13 19.58
C LYS A 304 9.73 2.49 18.85
N LEU A 305 9.74 2.47 17.51
CA LEU A 305 8.52 2.64 16.72
C LEU A 305 7.53 1.49 16.98
N PHE A 306 8.03 0.25 17.07
CA PHE A 306 7.22 -0.91 17.44
C PHE A 306 6.56 -0.72 18.81
N LEU A 307 7.32 -0.39 19.86
CA LEU A 307 6.74 -0.13 21.19
C LEU A 307 5.75 1.05 21.20
N VAL A 308 6.02 2.12 20.45
CA VAL A 308 5.10 3.27 20.35
C VAL A 308 3.75 2.87 19.75
N PHE A 309 3.72 2.06 18.69
CA PHE A 309 2.46 1.57 18.11
C PHE A 309 1.83 0.46 18.96
N PHE A 310 2.61 -0.52 19.42
CA PHE A 310 2.12 -1.63 20.23
C PHE A 310 1.49 -1.15 21.54
N ILE A 311 2.17 -0.30 22.32
CA ILE A 311 1.64 0.26 23.56
C ILE A 311 0.52 1.26 23.27
N GLY A 312 0.70 2.13 22.26
CA GLY A 312 -0.29 3.16 21.90
C GLY A 312 -1.62 2.61 21.35
N TRP A 313 -1.62 1.36 20.88
CA TRP A 313 -2.83 0.64 20.46
C TRP A 313 -3.27 -0.45 21.45
N LEU A 314 -2.51 -0.75 22.50
CA LEU A 314 -2.77 -1.90 23.39
C LEU A 314 -4.17 -1.87 24.01
N TRP A 315 -4.73 -0.67 24.23
CA TRP A 315 -6.10 -0.49 24.71
C TRP A 315 -7.15 -1.11 23.78
N VAL A 316 -6.89 -1.22 22.47
CA VAL A 316 -7.84 -1.77 21.48
C VAL A 316 -8.08 -3.27 21.71
N PRO A 317 -7.09 -4.19 21.61
CA PRO A 317 -7.30 -5.59 21.96
C PRO A 317 -7.53 -5.81 23.46
N ALA A 318 -7.06 -4.92 24.35
CA ALA A 318 -7.31 -5.07 25.78
C ALA A 318 -8.76 -4.74 26.20
N THR A 319 -9.44 -3.80 25.53
CA THR A 319 -10.80 -3.38 25.91
C THR A 319 -11.89 -3.87 24.97
N LEU A 320 -11.60 -4.04 23.67
CA LEU A 320 -12.57 -4.48 22.66
C LEU A 320 -12.36 -5.94 22.21
N LEU A 321 -11.23 -6.56 22.57
CA LEU A 321 -10.81 -7.94 22.28
C LEU A 321 -10.65 -8.30 20.79
N SER A 322 -11.75 -8.23 20.05
CA SER A 322 -11.89 -8.69 18.67
C SER A 322 -12.98 -7.90 17.95
N ALA A 323 -12.85 -7.81 16.62
CA ALA A 323 -13.81 -7.21 15.72
C ALA A 323 -13.92 -8.10 14.46
N PHE A 324 -15.12 -8.36 13.96
CA PHE A 324 -15.34 -9.21 12.77
C PHE A 324 -16.78 -9.12 12.24
N GLY A 325 -17.05 -9.80 11.13
CA GLY A 325 -18.38 -10.00 10.55
C GLY A 325 -18.53 -11.43 10.01
N ALA A 326 -19.42 -11.64 9.03
CA ALA A 326 -19.73 -12.96 8.48
C ALA A 326 -18.50 -13.77 8.01
N ASP A 327 -17.53 -13.14 7.33
CA ASP A 327 -16.36 -13.78 6.72
C ASP A 327 -15.67 -14.83 7.64
N ILE A 328 -15.44 -14.49 8.92
CA ILE A 328 -14.70 -15.36 9.85
C ILE A 328 -15.54 -16.56 10.32
N ARG A 329 -16.87 -16.37 10.48
CA ARG A 329 -17.80 -17.43 10.90
C ARG A 329 -17.99 -18.45 9.79
N SER A 330 -18.07 -17.99 8.54
CA SER A 330 -18.06 -18.86 7.36
C SER A 330 -16.79 -19.71 7.29
N GLN A 331 -15.60 -19.08 7.39
CA GLN A 331 -14.31 -19.80 7.37
C GLN A 331 -14.16 -20.82 8.52
N ALA A 332 -14.59 -20.46 9.74
CA ALA A 332 -14.56 -21.35 10.89
C ALA A 332 -15.51 -22.57 10.72
N ARG A 333 -16.69 -22.37 10.11
CA ARG A 333 -17.64 -23.45 9.80
C ARG A 333 -17.15 -24.34 8.67
N GLU A 334 -16.65 -23.75 7.59
CA GLU A 334 -16.07 -24.40 6.41
C GLU A 334 -14.93 -25.35 6.82
N PHE A 335 -13.94 -24.86 7.56
CA PHE A 335 -12.88 -25.71 8.11
C PHE A 335 -13.40 -26.78 9.07
N SER A 336 -14.43 -26.50 9.87
CA SER A 336 -14.99 -27.51 10.78
C SER A 336 -15.62 -28.69 10.02
N TRP A 337 -16.20 -28.46 8.84
CA TRP A 337 -16.72 -29.54 7.99
C TRP A 337 -15.58 -30.28 7.27
N ALA A 338 -14.60 -29.57 6.72
CA ALA A 338 -13.41 -30.21 6.15
C ALA A 338 -12.69 -31.10 7.17
N TRP A 339 -12.55 -30.62 8.42
CA TRP A 339 -11.98 -31.39 9.52
C TRP A 339 -12.81 -32.63 9.87
N ASN A 340 -14.13 -32.49 10.01
CA ASN A 340 -15.04 -33.62 10.26
C ASN A 340 -14.88 -34.72 9.19
N GLN A 341 -14.88 -34.33 7.92
CA GLN A 341 -14.65 -35.24 6.79
C GLN A 341 -13.28 -35.94 6.88
N TRP A 342 -12.20 -35.21 7.18
CA TRP A 342 -10.87 -35.80 7.35
C TRP A 342 -10.77 -36.75 8.56
N THR A 343 -11.61 -36.57 9.58
CA THR A 343 -11.75 -37.51 10.70
C THR A 343 -12.65 -38.72 10.41
N GLY A 344 -13.23 -38.82 9.21
CA GLY A 344 -14.09 -39.94 8.81
C GLY A 344 -15.54 -39.84 9.29
N LEU A 345 -16.06 -38.63 9.50
CA LEU A 345 -17.49 -38.41 9.67
C LEU A 345 -18.15 -38.27 8.30
N ASP A 346 -19.09 -39.16 7.99
CA ASP A 346 -19.93 -39.03 6.81
C ASP A 346 -20.82 -37.78 6.93
N GLN A 347 -20.79 -36.93 5.91
CA GLN A 347 -21.56 -35.69 5.84
C GLN A 347 -22.23 -35.56 4.47
N PRO A 348 -23.45 -35.02 4.39
CA PRO A 348 -24.16 -34.88 3.13
C PRO A 348 -23.45 -33.85 2.23
N TYR A 349 -22.98 -34.30 1.07
CA TYR A 349 -22.32 -33.42 0.10
C TYR A 349 -23.35 -32.59 -0.67
N ILE A 350 -24.42 -33.22 -1.19
CA ILE A 350 -25.54 -32.56 -1.87
C ILE A 350 -26.85 -33.12 -1.31
N GLY A 351 -27.82 -32.26 -0.96
CA GLY A 351 -29.13 -32.72 -0.49
C GLY A 351 -30.16 -31.61 -0.32
N PHE A 352 -31.42 -31.93 -0.62
CA PHE A 352 -32.53 -30.95 -0.68
C PHE A 352 -32.83 -30.26 0.67
N PHE A 353 -32.56 -30.93 1.79
CA PHE A 353 -32.78 -30.42 3.16
C PHE A 353 -31.49 -30.17 3.95
N SER A 354 -30.32 -30.47 3.40
CA SER A 354 -29.03 -30.35 4.09
C SER A 354 -28.32 -29.05 3.71
N PHE A 355 -28.34 -28.05 4.59
CA PHE A 355 -27.62 -26.79 4.38
C PHE A 355 -26.11 -26.97 4.62
N VAL A 356 -25.42 -27.46 3.59
CA VAL A 356 -23.95 -27.56 3.53
C VAL A 356 -23.34 -26.14 3.64
N PRO A 357 -22.13 -25.94 4.20
CA PRO A 357 -21.54 -24.60 4.34
C PRO A 357 -21.43 -23.83 3.03
N MET A 358 -21.31 -24.55 1.91
CA MET A 358 -21.32 -24.05 0.54
C MET A 358 -22.70 -23.47 0.18
N ASP A 359 -23.81 -24.21 0.32
CA ASP A 359 -25.19 -23.72 0.09
C ASP A 359 -25.50 -22.38 0.80
N ILE A 360 -24.86 -22.13 1.93
CA ILE A 360 -25.02 -20.91 2.75
C ILE A 360 -24.24 -19.70 2.18
N TYR A 361 -23.29 -19.92 1.27
CA TYR A 361 -22.56 -18.87 0.55
C TYR A 361 -22.11 -19.36 -0.86
N PRO A 362 -23.06 -19.74 -1.75
CA PRO A 362 -22.80 -20.80 -2.71
C PRO A 362 -22.01 -20.39 -3.94
N THR A 363 -20.88 -21.08 -4.08
CA THR A 363 -20.33 -21.48 -5.36
C THR A 363 -21.32 -22.38 -6.10
N ALA A 364 -21.57 -22.13 -7.39
CA ALA A 364 -22.45 -22.95 -8.21
C ALA A 364 -22.03 -24.43 -8.28
N HIS A 365 -23.01 -25.34 -8.32
CA HIS A 365 -22.80 -26.79 -8.28
C HIS A 365 -21.90 -27.32 -9.40
N TYR A 366 -21.85 -26.66 -10.57
CA TYR A 366 -20.98 -27.09 -11.67
C TYR A 366 -19.47 -26.91 -11.39
N LEU A 367 -19.11 -26.15 -10.36
CA LEU A 367 -17.72 -25.92 -9.92
C LEU A 367 -17.27 -26.93 -8.84
N TRP A 368 -18.15 -27.85 -8.45
CA TRP A 368 -17.88 -28.82 -7.39
C TRP A 368 -17.25 -30.10 -7.97
N PRO A 369 -16.18 -30.63 -7.37
CA PRO A 369 -15.58 -31.89 -7.80
C PRO A 369 -16.50 -33.09 -7.54
N HIS A 370 -16.29 -34.17 -8.29
CA HIS A 370 -17.01 -35.43 -8.11
C HIS A 370 -16.73 -36.07 -6.74
N ASP A 371 -15.45 -36.07 -6.32
CA ASP A 371 -15.06 -36.45 -4.97
C ASP A 371 -15.43 -35.32 -3.98
N PRO A 372 -16.16 -35.60 -2.89
CA PRO A 372 -16.55 -34.57 -1.94
C PRO A 372 -15.37 -33.81 -1.32
N THR A 373 -15.46 -32.48 -1.26
CA THR A 373 -14.55 -31.64 -0.44
C THR A 373 -15.31 -30.46 0.18
N TYR A 374 -15.01 -30.17 1.45
CA TYR A 374 -15.58 -29.02 2.17
C TYR A 374 -14.59 -27.85 2.34
N LEU A 375 -13.49 -27.83 1.57
CA LEU A 375 -12.67 -26.62 1.44
C LEU A 375 -12.97 -25.88 0.13
N THR A 376 -13.12 -24.57 0.23
CA THR A 376 -13.25 -23.67 -0.92
C THR A 376 -12.06 -22.71 -0.96
N ASP A 377 -11.71 -22.24 -2.16
CA ASP A 377 -11.17 -20.89 -2.31
C ASP A 377 -12.31 -19.94 -2.68
N GLN A 378 -13.34 -19.81 -1.83
CA GLN A 378 -14.31 -18.70 -1.87
C GLN A 378 -13.78 -17.53 -1.02
N HIS A 379 -13.39 -17.80 0.23
CA HIS A 379 -12.33 -17.05 0.92
C HIS A 379 -10.95 -17.44 0.36
N ASN A 380 -9.84 -16.95 0.90
CA ASN A 380 -8.54 -17.53 0.53
C ASN A 380 -8.32 -18.81 1.33
N VAL A 381 -8.16 -19.95 0.66
CA VAL A 381 -8.16 -21.27 1.32
C VAL A 381 -7.08 -21.42 2.41
N VAL A 382 -5.92 -20.78 2.25
CA VAL A 382 -4.84 -20.81 3.26
C VAL A 382 -5.24 -20.04 4.52
N LEU A 383 -5.96 -18.93 4.35
CA LEU A 383 -6.50 -18.14 5.45
C LEU A 383 -7.68 -18.86 6.13
N THR A 384 -8.58 -19.48 5.35
CA THR A 384 -9.66 -20.35 5.84
C THR A 384 -9.12 -21.44 6.75
N VAL A 385 -8.11 -22.19 6.30
CA VAL A 385 -7.49 -23.27 7.07
C VAL A 385 -6.80 -22.74 8.34
N PHE A 386 -6.08 -21.62 8.26
CA PHE A 386 -5.40 -21.04 9.43
C PHE A 386 -6.38 -20.54 10.51
N TYR A 387 -7.36 -19.73 10.11
CA TYR A 387 -8.38 -19.20 11.03
C TYR A 387 -9.31 -20.31 11.55
N GLY A 388 -9.66 -21.27 10.69
CA GLY A 388 -10.42 -22.46 11.03
C GLY A 388 -9.72 -23.33 12.08
N ALA A 389 -8.42 -23.63 11.89
CA ALA A 389 -7.66 -24.41 12.84
C ALA A 389 -7.55 -23.74 14.22
N VAL A 390 -7.31 -22.41 14.28
CA VAL A 390 -7.25 -21.68 15.56
C VAL A 390 -8.61 -21.64 16.27
N THR A 391 -9.71 -21.51 15.54
CA THR A 391 -11.07 -21.52 16.13
C THR A 391 -11.52 -22.92 16.54
N ALA A 392 -11.18 -23.96 15.78
CA ALA A 392 -11.39 -25.36 16.16
C ALA A 392 -10.59 -25.74 17.42
N PHE A 393 -9.33 -25.31 17.52
CA PHE A 393 -8.50 -25.52 18.71
C PHE A 393 -9.05 -24.77 19.94
N SER A 394 -9.53 -23.53 19.76
CA SER A 394 -10.26 -22.80 20.80
C SER A 394 -11.47 -23.59 21.30
N ARG A 395 -12.26 -24.14 20.39
CA ARG A 395 -13.47 -24.92 20.69
C ARG A 395 -13.15 -26.21 21.45
N TYR A 396 -12.07 -26.89 21.07
CA TYR A 396 -11.55 -28.06 21.80
C TYR A 396 -11.11 -27.72 23.23
N LEU A 397 -10.51 -26.55 23.47
CA LEU A 397 -10.04 -26.13 24.79
C LEU A 397 -11.12 -25.50 25.69
N THR A 398 -12.14 -24.86 25.12
CA THR A 398 -13.06 -23.97 25.87
C THR A 398 -14.54 -24.19 25.58
N GLY A 399 -14.90 -25.08 24.65
CA GLY A 399 -16.24 -25.19 24.07
C GLY A 399 -16.58 -24.08 23.04
N SER A 400 -15.86 -22.96 23.05
CA SER A 400 -16.19 -21.75 22.26
C SER A 400 -15.14 -21.41 21.19
N ASN A 401 -15.56 -20.70 20.14
CA ASN A 401 -14.65 -20.11 19.14
C ASN A 401 -14.00 -18.81 19.65
N ASP A 402 -14.54 -18.18 20.70
CA ASP A 402 -14.23 -16.81 21.13
C ASP A 402 -12.74 -16.61 21.46
N LEU A 403 -12.13 -17.50 22.26
CA LEU A 403 -10.68 -17.42 22.58
C LEU A 403 -9.82 -17.50 21.31
N GLY A 404 -10.27 -18.23 20.28
CA GLY A 404 -9.67 -18.27 18.95
C GLY A 404 -9.75 -16.92 18.23
N PHE A 405 -10.93 -16.29 18.20
CA PHE A 405 -11.09 -14.94 17.63
C PHE A 405 -10.22 -13.90 18.33
N VAL A 406 -10.15 -13.92 19.67
CA VAL A 406 -9.25 -13.03 20.44
C VAL A 406 -7.77 -13.34 20.14
N THR A 407 -7.38 -14.60 20.05
CA THR A 407 -6.00 -15.01 19.70
C THR A 407 -5.60 -14.50 18.32
N LEU A 408 -6.47 -14.67 17.31
CA LEU A 408 -6.26 -14.13 15.96
C LEU A 408 -6.15 -12.60 15.98
N SER A 409 -6.95 -11.92 16.82
CA SER A 409 -6.96 -10.45 16.96
C SER A 409 -5.67 -9.92 17.57
N VAL A 410 -5.14 -10.59 18.61
CA VAL A 410 -3.84 -10.27 19.20
C VAL A 410 -2.69 -10.52 18.22
N LEU A 411 -2.74 -11.60 17.43
CA LEU A 411 -1.76 -11.87 16.37
C LEU A 411 -1.80 -10.80 15.27
N GLN A 412 -2.99 -10.39 14.82
CA GLN A 412 -3.15 -9.32 13.82
C GLN A 412 -2.68 -7.97 14.35
N PHE A 413 -3.00 -7.62 15.60
CA PHE A 413 -2.51 -6.42 16.28
C PHE A 413 -0.98 -6.38 16.37
N ALA A 414 -0.35 -7.49 16.76
CA ALA A 414 1.11 -7.59 16.82
C ALA A 414 1.75 -7.47 15.42
N PHE A 415 1.15 -8.09 14.40
CA PHE A 415 1.56 -7.96 13.01
C PHE A 415 1.39 -6.53 12.47
N ALA A 416 0.28 -5.87 12.78
CA ALA A 416 0.01 -4.48 12.41
C ALA A 416 1.06 -3.52 13.02
N ALA A 417 1.36 -3.67 14.31
CA ALA A 417 2.38 -2.88 14.99
C ALA A 417 3.77 -3.11 14.39
N PHE A 418 4.11 -4.37 14.04
CA PHE A 418 5.32 -4.72 13.31
C PHE A 418 5.36 -4.07 11.91
N ALA A 419 4.30 -4.22 11.11
CA ALA A 419 4.22 -3.75 9.74
C ALA A 419 4.34 -2.22 9.63
N VAL A 420 3.57 -1.51 10.45
CA VAL A 420 3.60 -0.04 10.51
C VAL A 420 4.93 0.46 11.07
N ALA A 421 5.50 -0.16 12.11
CA ALA A 421 6.85 0.18 12.58
C ALA A 421 7.94 -0.10 11.52
N SER A 422 7.78 -1.18 10.74
CA SER A 422 8.70 -1.63 9.69
C SER A 422 8.70 -0.66 8.49
N ALA A 423 7.52 -0.15 8.10
CA ALA A 423 7.39 0.91 7.10
C ALA A 423 7.85 2.27 7.66
N ALA A 424 7.36 2.68 8.83
CA ALA A 424 7.72 3.93 9.48
C ALA A 424 9.24 4.03 9.74
N HIS A 425 9.92 2.95 10.10
CA HIS A 425 11.36 2.98 10.30
C HIS A 425 12.11 3.29 8.99
N ARG A 426 11.66 2.70 7.87
CA ARG A 426 12.22 2.95 6.53
C ARG A 426 11.98 4.40 6.10
N PHE A 427 10.75 4.89 6.16
CA PHE A 427 10.44 6.27 5.78
C PHE A 427 11.06 7.29 6.73
N LEU A 428 10.99 7.12 8.05
CA LEU A 428 11.43 8.14 9.01
C LEU A 428 12.96 8.16 9.18
N ASN A 429 13.64 7.01 9.17
CA ASN A 429 15.03 6.91 9.64
C ASN A 429 16.02 6.45 8.56
N LEU A 430 15.56 5.88 7.44
CA LEU A 430 16.39 5.47 6.28
C LEU A 430 17.56 4.54 6.66
N PRO A 431 17.32 3.40 7.35
CA PRO A 431 18.36 2.57 7.98
C PRO A 431 19.38 1.94 7.02
N TRP A 432 19.18 2.02 5.70
CA TRP A 432 20.16 1.62 4.69
C TRP A 432 21.28 2.66 4.46
N LEU A 433 21.07 3.92 4.84
CA LEU A 433 22.10 4.96 4.78
C LEU A 433 23.01 4.83 6.01
N SER A 434 24.32 4.65 5.79
CA SER A 434 25.24 4.31 6.88
C SER A 434 25.36 5.40 7.95
N THR A 435 25.45 4.96 9.21
CA THR A 435 25.80 5.76 10.39
C THR A 435 27.26 6.19 10.44
N SER A 436 28.14 5.63 9.60
CA SER A 436 29.59 5.95 9.53
C SER A 436 29.92 7.42 9.23
N PHE A 437 28.94 8.23 8.84
CA PHE A 437 29.08 9.68 8.70
C PHE A 437 28.26 10.37 9.80
N THR A 438 28.92 10.58 10.95
CA THR A 438 28.42 11.43 12.03
C THR A 438 28.11 12.83 11.50
N PRO A 439 27.00 13.47 11.94
CA PRO A 439 26.65 14.82 11.51
C PRO A 439 27.48 15.84 12.29
N THR A 440 28.76 16.01 11.94
CA THR A 440 29.61 17.10 12.44
C THR A 440 28.96 18.45 12.09
N PRO A 441 28.53 19.28 13.07
CA PRO A 441 27.83 20.53 12.78
C PRO A 441 28.69 21.57 12.07
N SER A 442 30.02 21.41 12.11
CA SER A 442 31.05 22.36 11.70
C SER A 442 31.35 22.40 10.20
N ARG A 443 30.87 21.44 9.38
CA ARG A 443 31.05 21.46 7.91
C ARG A 443 29.71 21.44 7.19
N GLY A 444 29.22 22.64 6.85
CA GLY A 444 27.89 22.89 6.25
C GLY A 444 27.65 22.39 4.81
N CYS A 445 28.42 21.41 4.33
CA CYS A 445 28.23 20.79 3.03
C CYS A 445 27.12 19.72 3.11
N ASP A 446 25.89 20.12 2.75
CA ASP A 446 24.73 19.24 2.57
C ASP A 446 24.87 18.21 1.41
N LEU A 447 26.08 18.00 0.90
CA LEU A 447 26.39 17.40 -0.41
C LEU A 447 27.21 16.12 -0.29
N GLU A 448 26.83 15.12 -1.09
CA GLU A 448 27.38 13.77 -1.16
C GLU A 448 27.77 13.49 -2.63
N PRO A 449 29.01 13.05 -2.95
CA PRO A 449 29.43 12.85 -4.34
C PRO A 449 28.64 11.72 -5.01
N ARG A 450 28.30 11.86 -6.30
CA ARG A 450 27.54 10.83 -7.05
C ARG A 450 28.26 9.49 -7.16
N SER A 451 29.58 9.48 -7.00
CA SER A 451 30.42 8.30 -6.89
C SER A 451 31.67 8.71 -6.10
N HIS A 452 32.08 7.89 -5.14
CA HIS A 452 33.29 8.17 -4.35
C HIS A 452 34.59 8.00 -5.16
N ALA A 453 34.60 7.06 -6.12
CA ALA A 453 35.71 6.90 -7.06
C ALA A 453 35.74 7.98 -8.16
N HIS A 454 34.62 8.69 -8.36
CA HIS A 454 34.42 9.64 -9.45
C HIS A 454 33.65 10.90 -9.00
N PRO A 455 34.26 11.75 -8.15
CA PRO A 455 33.62 12.96 -7.62
C PRO A 455 33.36 14.03 -8.70
N GLU A 456 34.06 13.98 -9.84
CA GLU A 456 33.85 14.86 -10.99
C GLU A 456 32.47 14.69 -11.64
N ARG A 457 31.78 13.59 -11.34
CA ARG A 457 30.37 13.35 -11.75
C ARG A 457 29.37 14.23 -10.99
N GLY A 458 29.84 15.07 -10.06
CA GLY A 458 29.04 16.04 -9.32
C GLY A 458 28.43 15.47 -8.04
N PHE A 459 27.72 16.33 -7.31
CA PHE A 459 27.19 16.03 -5.97
C PHE A 459 25.65 15.98 -5.95
N LEU A 460 25.10 15.24 -5.00
CA LEU A 460 23.67 15.19 -4.65
C LEU A 460 23.47 15.69 -3.23
N LYS A 461 22.27 16.20 -2.91
CA LYS A 461 21.93 16.56 -1.53
C LYS A 461 21.67 15.30 -0.71
N ARG A 462 22.46 15.05 0.35
CA ARG A 462 22.38 13.82 1.18
C ARG A 462 20.96 13.61 1.68
N THR A 463 20.40 12.42 1.47
CA THR A 463 19.02 12.14 1.88
C THR A 463 18.94 12.06 3.41
N ARG A 464 18.16 12.94 4.04
CA ARG A 464 18.04 13.02 5.50
C ARG A 464 16.85 12.21 6.05
N PRO A 465 16.98 11.65 7.26
CA PRO A 465 15.84 11.24 8.08
C PRO A 465 14.76 12.34 8.15
N ALA A 466 13.54 11.94 8.50
CA ALA A 466 12.42 12.86 8.70
C ALA A 466 12.73 13.95 9.75
N GLY A 467 11.98 15.04 9.73
CA GLY A 467 11.99 16.04 10.81
C GLY A 467 10.98 15.71 11.91
N GLY A 468 11.02 16.45 13.03
CA GLY A 468 10.08 16.27 14.14
C GLY A 468 8.61 16.35 13.72
N ALA A 469 8.21 17.39 12.99
CA ALA A 469 6.83 17.54 12.51
C ALA A 469 6.38 16.40 11.57
N ALA A 470 7.28 15.88 10.74
CA ALA A 470 6.99 14.74 9.84
C ALA A 470 6.77 13.43 10.62
N ARG A 471 7.47 13.24 11.74
CA ARG A 471 7.19 12.14 12.69
C ARG A 471 5.84 12.34 13.38
N LEU A 472 5.59 13.56 13.85
CA LEU A 472 4.37 13.90 14.59
C LEU A 472 3.12 13.60 13.77
N TRP A 473 3.02 14.06 12.52
CA TRP A 473 1.84 13.81 11.69
C TRP A 473 1.58 12.31 11.39
N ILE A 474 2.64 11.54 11.14
CA ILE A 474 2.51 10.08 10.93
C ILE A 474 2.08 9.37 12.21
N LEU A 475 2.62 9.77 13.37
CA LEU A 475 2.21 9.22 14.66
C LEU A 475 0.78 9.62 15.03
N LEU A 476 0.39 10.86 14.82
CA LEU A 476 -0.99 11.33 15.09
C LEU A 476 -2.01 10.61 14.22
N PHE A 477 -1.71 10.36 12.94
CA PHE A 477 -2.57 9.52 12.10
C PHE A 477 -2.64 8.09 12.63
N PHE A 478 -1.51 7.40 12.79
CA PHE A 478 -1.52 5.98 13.19
C PHE A 478 -2.03 5.76 14.62
N LEU A 479 -1.77 6.66 15.57
CA LEU A 479 -2.25 6.53 16.95
C LEU A 479 -3.63 7.17 17.18
N GLY A 480 -4.16 7.94 16.23
CA GLY A 480 -5.38 8.75 16.41
C GLY A 480 -6.52 8.48 15.42
N CYS A 481 -6.29 7.76 14.32
CA CYS A 481 -7.33 7.51 13.30
C CYS A 481 -8.10 6.20 13.58
N PRO A 482 -9.45 6.23 13.68
CA PRO A 482 -10.26 5.04 13.92
C PRO A 482 -10.12 3.93 12.86
N LEU A 483 -9.90 4.30 11.59
CA LEU A 483 -9.58 3.36 10.50
C LEU A 483 -8.40 2.45 10.86
N VAL A 484 -7.40 2.98 11.56
CA VAL A 484 -6.23 2.23 12.01
C VAL A 484 -6.58 1.39 13.21
N TRP A 485 -7.19 1.98 14.25
CA TRP A 485 -7.52 1.31 15.51
C TRP A 485 -8.33 0.04 15.26
N PHE A 486 -9.51 0.17 14.66
CA PHE A 486 -10.44 -0.94 14.47
C PHE A 486 -9.84 -2.01 13.53
N SER A 487 -9.04 -1.60 12.53
CA SER A 487 -8.30 -2.54 11.69
C SER A 487 -7.31 -3.42 12.45
N THR A 488 -6.71 -2.96 13.58
CA THR A 488 -5.74 -3.80 14.31
C THR A 488 -6.33 -5.12 14.82
N ILE A 489 -7.64 -5.14 15.14
CA ILE A 489 -8.36 -6.32 15.64
C ILE A 489 -9.46 -6.85 14.70
N SER A 490 -9.69 -6.21 13.54
CA SER A 490 -10.73 -6.60 12.59
C SER A 490 -10.33 -7.84 11.78
N ILE A 491 -10.78 -9.03 12.18
CA ILE A 491 -10.50 -10.31 11.51
C ILE A 491 -11.34 -10.46 10.25
N THR A 492 -10.88 -9.79 9.19
CA THR A 492 -11.37 -9.93 7.82
C THR A 492 -10.20 -9.85 6.83
N LYS A 493 -10.45 -10.20 5.57
CA LYS A 493 -9.44 -10.24 4.50
C LYS A 493 -8.72 -8.91 4.22
N SER A 494 -9.39 -7.77 4.42
CA SER A 494 -8.87 -6.46 3.98
C SER A 494 -7.87 -5.79 4.94
N PRO A 495 -8.06 -5.77 6.28
CA PRO A 495 -7.07 -5.22 7.21
C PRO A 495 -5.73 -5.95 7.19
N LEU A 496 -5.72 -7.29 7.14
CA LEU A 496 -4.49 -8.09 7.05
C LEU A 496 -3.71 -7.76 5.77
N PHE A 497 -4.41 -7.69 4.64
CA PHE A 497 -3.85 -7.22 3.37
C PHE A 497 -3.31 -5.78 3.48
N ALA A 498 -4.04 -4.86 4.11
CA ALA A 498 -3.64 -3.46 4.24
C ALA A 498 -2.35 -3.28 5.04
N PHE A 499 -2.19 -3.98 6.17
CA PHE A 499 -0.93 -3.95 6.93
C PHE A 499 0.22 -4.61 6.17
N ALA A 500 -0.02 -5.73 5.49
CA ALA A 500 0.99 -6.35 4.62
C ALA A 500 1.41 -5.43 3.46
N PHE A 501 0.45 -4.71 2.86
CA PHE A 501 0.69 -3.71 1.82
C PHE A 501 1.51 -2.52 2.34
N VAL A 502 1.24 -2.01 3.54
CA VAL A 502 2.05 -0.96 4.19
C VAL A 502 3.50 -1.41 4.37
N TRP A 503 3.70 -2.65 4.85
CA TRP A 503 5.02 -3.23 5.01
C TRP A 503 5.74 -3.34 3.65
N TRP A 504 5.09 -3.93 2.66
CA TRP A 504 5.55 -4.10 1.27
C TRP A 504 5.94 -2.77 0.62
N PHE A 505 5.06 -1.76 0.70
CA PHE A 505 5.28 -0.40 0.20
C PHE A 505 6.49 0.26 0.89
N GLY A 506 6.66 0.03 2.19
CA GLY A 506 7.86 0.40 2.93
C GLY A 506 9.15 -0.22 2.37
N VAL A 507 9.12 -1.51 1.98
CA VAL A 507 10.26 -2.19 1.36
C VAL A 507 10.49 -1.71 -0.08
N LEU A 508 9.44 -1.49 -0.88
CA LEU A 508 9.56 -0.86 -2.20
C LEU A 508 10.20 0.52 -2.13
N TYR A 509 9.92 1.33 -1.09
CA TYR A 509 10.59 2.62 -0.91
C TYR A 509 12.09 2.48 -0.61
N GLU A 510 12.50 1.46 0.16
CA GLU A 510 13.92 1.10 0.33
C GLU A 510 14.56 0.69 -1.01
N PHE A 511 13.85 -0.10 -1.84
CA PHE A 511 14.31 -0.45 -3.19
C PHE A 511 14.41 0.79 -4.11
N ALA A 512 13.41 1.67 -4.12
CA ALA A 512 13.39 2.89 -4.92
C ALA A 512 14.57 3.83 -4.58
N CYS A 513 14.94 3.90 -3.29
CA CYS A 513 16.03 4.71 -2.76
C CYS A 513 17.43 4.07 -2.87
N THR A 514 17.55 2.75 -3.01
CA THR A 514 18.83 2.03 -3.12
C THR A 514 19.23 1.77 -4.57
N ARG A 515 20.53 1.62 -4.82
CA ARG A 515 21.12 1.32 -6.14
C ARG A 515 22.33 0.38 -5.99
N GLY A 516 22.07 -0.91 -5.76
CA GLY A 516 23.12 -1.90 -5.54
C GLY A 516 22.62 -3.09 -4.71
N HIS A 517 23.55 -3.67 -3.92
CA HIS A 517 23.26 -4.80 -3.04
C HIS A 517 22.08 -4.52 -2.09
N VAL A 518 21.20 -5.52 -1.94
CA VAL A 518 20.02 -5.47 -1.08
C VAL A 518 20.27 -6.36 0.14
N ARG A 519 20.04 -5.83 1.34
CA ARG A 519 20.29 -6.54 2.59
C ARG A 519 19.40 -7.79 2.70
N PRO A 520 19.90 -8.94 3.20
CA PRO A 520 19.09 -10.16 3.38
C PRO A 520 17.80 -9.95 4.18
N ARG A 521 17.85 -9.16 5.26
CA ARG A 521 16.66 -8.77 6.05
C ARG A 521 15.60 -7.99 5.26
N THR A 522 16.02 -7.29 4.20
CA THR A 522 15.11 -6.55 3.30
C THR A 522 14.54 -7.49 2.22
N LEU A 523 15.29 -8.49 1.77
CA LEU A 523 14.79 -9.56 0.89
C LEU A 523 13.74 -10.43 1.61
N ALA A 524 14.04 -10.88 2.83
CA ALA A 524 13.10 -11.64 3.66
C ALA A 524 11.83 -10.82 3.99
N ALA A 525 11.99 -9.51 4.23
CA ALA A 525 10.86 -8.61 4.42
C ALA A 525 9.98 -8.46 3.17
N MET A 526 10.57 -8.41 1.98
CA MET A 526 9.80 -8.42 0.72
C MET A 526 9.01 -9.73 0.61
N VAL A 527 9.69 -10.88 0.67
CA VAL A 527 9.05 -12.22 0.58
C VAL A 527 7.91 -12.37 1.59
N GLY A 528 8.15 -12.05 2.87
CA GLY A 528 7.12 -12.16 3.92
C GLY A 528 5.90 -11.27 3.65
N SER A 529 6.12 -10.02 3.24
CA SER A 529 5.02 -9.10 2.88
C SER A 529 4.21 -9.58 1.67
N VAL A 530 4.90 -10.15 0.66
CA VAL A 530 4.27 -10.72 -0.55
C VAL A 530 3.43 -11.95 -0.21
N ILE A 531 3.96 -12.88 0.59
CA ILE A 531 3.23 -14.09 1.03
C ILE A 531 1.96 -13.69 1.78
N ILE A 532 2.05 -12.77 2.75
CA ILE A 532 0.87 -12.35 3.53
C ILE A 532 -0.14 -11.63 2.64
N MET A 533 0.29 -10.77 1.70
CA MET A 533 -0.63 -10.14 0.73
C MET A 533 -1.41 -11.19 -0.10
N LEU A 534 -0.74 -12.24 -0.58
CA LEU A 534 -1.33 -13.28 -1.42
C LEU A 534 -2.36 -14.15 -0.68
N ILE A 535 -2.08 -14.53 0.57
CA ILE A 535 -3.05 -15.28 1.40
C ILE A 535 -4.16 -14.39 1.98
N SER A 536 -3.98 -13.06 1.99
CA SER A 536 -5.02 -12.14 2.47
C SER A 536 -6.05 -11.79 1.40
N ALA A 537 -5.60 -11.47 0.18
CA ALA A 537 -6.48 -10.97 -0.88
C ALA A 537 -6.11 -11.54 -2.24
N LYS A 538 -7.04 -12.25 -2.89
CA LYS A 538 -6.83 -12.92 -4.18
C LYS A 538 -6.33 -11.96 -5.26
N TYR A 539 -6.83 -10.72 -5.31
CA TYR A 539 -6.41 -9.72 -6.29
C TYR A 539 -4.96 -9.24 -6.12
N ALA A 540 -4.27 -9.60 -5.02
CA ALA A 540 -2.88 -9.21 -4.79
C ALA A 540 -1.94 -9.67 -5.91
N TRP A 541 -2.21 -10.81 -6.55
CA TRP A 541 -1.32 -11.33 -7.61
C TRP A 541 -1.29 -10.41 -8.84
N TYR A 542 -2.41 -9.80 -9.25
CA TYR A 542 -2.44 -8.80 -10.32
C TYR A 542 -1.52 -7.60 -10.01
N ILE A 543 -1.63 -7.07 -8.78
CA ILE A 543 -0.83 -5.94 -8.30
C ILE A 543 0.66 -6.30 -8.30
N LEU A 544 1.00 -7.51 -7.82
CA LEU A 544 2.36 -8.02 -7.76
C LEU A 544 2.95 -8.27 -9.15
N MET A 545 2.19 -8.81 -10.10
CA MET A 545 2.65 -9.05 -11.48
C MET A 545 2.93 -7.74 -12.22
N LEU A 546 2.02 -6.76 -12.19
CA LEU A 546 2.30 -5.47 -12.82
C LEU A 546 3.48 -4.76 -12.14
N GLN A 547 3.58 -4.83 -10.80
CA GLN A 547 4.71 -4.23 -10.09
C GLN A 547 6.04 -4.95 -10.38
N VAL A 548 6.07 -6.28 -10.61
CA VAL A 548 7.29 -6.99 -11.08
C VAL A 548 7.76 -6.41 -12.42
N VAL A 549 6.86 -6.25 -13.40
CA VAL A 549 7.18 -5.67 -14.70
C VAL A 549 7.70 -4.23 -14.55
N LEU A 550 7.00 -3.39 -13.78
CA LEU A 550 7.41 -2.00 -13.53
C LEU A 550 8.75 -1.90 -12.79
N CYS A 551 9.00 -2.76 -11.80
CA CYS A 551 10.28 -2.87 -11.09
C CYS A 551 11.42 -3.25 -12.04
N MET A 552 11.21 -4.26 -12.90
CA MET A 552 12.20 -4.70 -13.89
C MET A 552 12.47 -3.61 -14.94
N LEU A 553 11.46 -2.86 -15.38
CA LEU A 553 11.64 -1.71 -16.28
C LEU A 553 12.40 -0.55 -15.59
N ALA A 554 12.06 -0.23 -14.33
CA ALA A 554 12.64 0.87 -13.58
C ALA A 554 14.04 0.59 -12.99
N ASP A 555 14.42 -0.67 -12.82
CA ASP A 555 15.75 -1.10 -12.35
C ASP A 555 16.14 -2.50 -12.86
N ARG A 556 16.39 -2.60 -14.18
CA ARG A 556 16.84 -3.83 -14.88
C ARG A 556 18.01 -4.55 -14.22
N ARG A 557 18.84 -3.88 -13.41
CA ARG A 557 19.99 -4.48 -12.72
C ARG A 557 19.59 -5.42 -11.58
N ARG A 558 18.38 -5.28 -11.03
CA ARG A 558 17.87 -6.09 -9.91
C ARG A 558 16.76 -7.07 -10.32
N TRP A 559 16.66 -7.42 -11.61
CA TRP A 559 15.65 -8.36 -12.11
C TRP A 559 15.57 -9.67 -11.31
N LYS A 560 16.71 -10.29 -10.99
CA LYS A 560 16.76 -11.50 -10.14
C LYS A 560 16.13 -11.31 -8.76
N VAL A 561 16.23 -10.12 -8.16
CA VAL A 561 15.59 -9.80 -6.87
C VAL A 561 14.07 -9.73 -7.03
N TYR A 562 13.57 -9.03 -8.04
CA TYR A 562 12.13 -8.93 -8.29
C TYR A 562 11.50 -10.28 -8.64
N LEU A 563 12.21 -11.12 -9.41
CA LEU A 563 11.75 -12.48 -9.65
C LEU A 563 11.76 -13.33 -8.38
N LEU A 564 12.88 -13.39 -7.65
CA LEU A 564 13.00 -14.25 -6.46
C LEU A 564 12.10 -13.82 -5.29
N THR A 565 11.87 -12.52 -5.10
CA THR A 565 11.16 -11.99 -3.92
C THR A 565 9.71 -11.58 -4.16
N MET A 566 9.25 -11.49 -5.42
CA MET A 566 7.86 -11.14 -5.75
C MET A 566 7.23 -12.13 -6.73
N PHE A 567 7.88 -12.41 -7.87
CA PHE A 567 7.33 -13.34 -8.87
C PHE A 567 7.21 -14.77 -8.36
N LEU A 568 8.31 -15.35 -7.84
CA LEU A 568 8.34 -16.74 -7.41
C LEU A 568 7.35 -17.05 -6.27
N PRO A 569 7.25 -16.25 -5.18
CA PRO A 569 6.20 -16.46 -4.18
C PRO A 569 4.78 -16.33 -4.74
N THR A 570 4.56 -15.43 -5.70
CA THR A 570 3.25 -15.30 -6.37
C THR A 570 2.92 -16.53 -7.20
N LEU A 571 3.88 -17.01 -8.02
CA LEU A 571 3.71 -18.21 -8.85
C LEU A 571 3.46 -19.45 -8.00
N LEU A 572 4.21 -19.64 -6.91
CA LEU A 572 4.06 -20.79 -6.03
C LEU A 572 2.72 -20.79 -5.28
N ILE A 573 2.27 -19.65 -4.74
CA ILE A 573 1.01 -19.58 -3.98
C ILE A 573 -0.20 -19.60 -4.92
N HIS A 574 -0.24 -18.74 -5.94
CA HIS A 574 -1.39 -18.68 -6.85
C HIS A 574 -1.48 -19.92 -7.74
N GLY A 575 -0.35 -20.39 -8.28
CA GLY A 575 -0.29 -21.63 -9.05
C GLY A 575 -0.58 -22.87 -8.19
N GLY A 576 -0.13 -22.89 -6.93
CA GLY A 576 -0.45 -23.96 -5.98
C GLY A 576 -1.94 -24.05 -5.68
N ILE A 577 -2.59 -22.94 -5.33
CA ILE A 577 -4.06 -22.90 -5.10
C ILE A 577 -4.82 -23.29 -6.38
N SER A 578 -4.38 -22.80 -7.55
CA SER A 578 -4.99 -23.18 -8.83
C SER A 578 -4.84 -24.68 -9.15
N ALA A 579 -3.70 -25.29 -8.81
CA ALA A 579 -3.47 -26.72 -8.99
C ALA A 579 -4.33 -27.57 -8.04
N LEU A 580 -4.50 -27.16 -6.78
CA LEU A 580 -5.42 -27.83 -5.84
C LEU A 580 -6.88 -27.80 -6.34
N GLY A 581 -7.30 -26.68 -6.94
CA GLY A 581 -8.62 -26.57 -7.56
C GLY A 581 -8.80 -27.49 -8.77
N HIS A 582 -7.82 -27.54 -9.68
CA HIS A 582 -7.84 -28.44 -10.84
C HIS A 582 -7.77 -29.93 -10.42
N GLN A 583 -7.18 -30.24 -9.28
CA GLN A 583 -7.14 -31.60 -8.72
C GLN A 583 -8.42 -31.99 -7.94
N GLY A 584 -9.43 -31.11 -7.86
CA GLY A 584 -10.65 -31.36 -7.09
C GLY A 584 -10.46 -31.40 -5.58
N LEU A 585 -9.28 -31.03 -5.06
CA LEU A 585 -9.00 -31.05 -3.63
C LEU A 585 -9.69 -29.88 -2.90
N ILE A 586 -9.96 -28.79 -3.62
CA ILE A 586 -10.70 -27.62 -3.14
C ILE A 586 -11.69 -27.13 -4.21
N ILE A 587 -12.86 -26.66 -3.80
CA ILE A 587 -13.82 -26.00 -4.69
C ILE A 587 -13.28 -24.61 -5.06
N THR A 588 -13.22 -24.30 -6.36
CA THR A 588 -12.79 -22.95 -6.81
C THR A 588 -13.87 -21.90 -6.54
N GLY A 589 -13.48 -20.67 -6.19
CA GLY A 589 -14.42 -19.58 -5.94
C GLY A 589 -15.18 -19.15 -7.18
N ASP A 590 -16.46 -18.81 -7.02
CA ASP A 590 -17.38 -18.60 -8.14
C ASP A 590 -16.99 -17.37 -8.98
N PRO A 591 -16.87 -17.49 -10.32
CA PRO A 591 -16.63 -16.35 -11.21
C PRO A 591 -17.63 -15.20 -11.03
N ILE A 592 -18.87 -15.46 -10.58
CA ILE A 592 -19.91 -14.44 -10.38
C ILE A 592 -19.55 -13.43 -9.29
N GLU A 593 -18.72 -13.80 -8.31
CA GLU A 593 -18.23 -12.91 -7.24
C GLU A 593 -17.46 -11.70 -7.79
N SER A 594 -16.87 -11.84 -8.98
CA SER A 594 -16.13 -10.76 -9.67
C SER A 594 -17.00 -9.80 -10.50
N ARG A 595 -18.32 -10.04 -10.55
CA ARG A 595 -19.23 -9.42 -11.53
C ARG A 595 -20.10 -8.29 -10.99
N GLY A 596 -19.83 -7.78 -9.78
CA GLY A 596 -20.64 -6.77 -9.07
C GLY A 596 -21.25 -5.68 -9.95
N ILE A 597 -20.43 -4.90 -10.67
CA ILE A 597 -20.91 -3.87 -11.62
C ILE A 597 -21.91 -4.43 -12.65
N GLN A 598 -21.59 -5.55 -13.28
CA GLN A 598 -22.43 -6.13 -14.34
C GLN A 598 -23.78 -6.59 -13.77
N LEU A 599 -23.78 -7.11 -12.54
CA LEU A 599 -24.99 -7.48 -11.81
C LEU A 599 -25.82 -6.25 -11.43
N GLN A 600 -25.19 -5.19 -10.89
CA GLN A 600 -25.89 -3.95 -10.56
C GLN A 600 -26.53 -3.29 -11.80
N MET A 601 -25.85 -3.32 -12.96
CA MET A 601 -26.41 -2.87 -14.24
C MET A 601 -27.67 -3.66 -14.62
N ILE A 602 -27.60 -5.00 -14.62
CA ILE A 602 -28.74 -5.87 -14.96
C ILE A 602 -29.90 -5.66 -13.97
N ALA A 603 -29.60 -5.64 -12.67
CA ALA A 603 -30.58 -5.51 -11.60
C ALA A 603 -31.30 -4.15 -11.62
N ARG A 604 -30.58 -3.03 -11.84
CA ARG A 604 -31.18 -1.70 -11.95
C ARG A 604 -32.07 -1.58 -13.18
N VAL A 605 -31.63 -2.09 -14.35
CA VAL A 605 -32.49 -2.11 -15.54
C VAL A 605 -33.73 -2.97 -15.30
N ALA A 606 -33.58 -4.17 -14.73
CA ALA A 606 -34.72 -5.05 -14.42
C ALA A 606 -35.73 -4.42 -13.43
N LYS A 607 -35.28 -3.56 -12.50
CA LYS A 607 -36.15 -2.85 -11.56
C LYS A 607 -36.85 -1.62 -12.15
N HIS A 608 -36.12 -0.79 -12.90
CA HIS A 608 -36.62 0.53 -13.33
C HIS A 608 -37.19 0.54 -14.75
N ASP A 609 -36.69 -0.32 -15.64
CA ASP A 609 -37.24 -0.50 -17.00
C ASP A 609 -37.02 -1.95 -17.48
N PRO A 610 -37.75 -2.93 -16.92
CA PRO A 610 -37.67 -4.31 -17.39
C PRO A 610 -38.09 -4.47 -18.86
N LYS A 611 -38.88 -3.54 -19.42
CA LYS A 611 -39.37 -3.62 -20.80
C LYS A 611 -38.25 -3.37 -21.81
N SER A 612 -37.23 -2.58 -21.44
CA SER A 612 -36.03 -2.37 -22.26
C SER A 612 -35.12 -3.60 -22.39
N ILE A 613 -35.23 -4.61 -21.52
CA ILE A 613 -34.39 -5.83 -21.57
C ILE A 613 -34.74 -6.66 -22.82
N PRO A 614 -33.83 -6.84 -23.79
CA PRO A 614 -34.09 -7.62 -25.00
C PRO A 614 -34.46 -9.07 -24.71
N GLN A 615 -35.36 -9.64 -25.50
CA GLN A 615 -35.82 -11.03 -25.31
C GLN A 615 -34.66 -12.04 -25.38
N SER A 616 -33.70 -11.83 -26.28
CA SER A 616 -32.47 -12.63 -26.36
C SER A 616 -31.64 -12.58 -25.07
N ALA A 617 -31.57 -11.42 -24.40
CA ALA A 617 -30.88 -11.27 -23.13
C ALA A 617 -31.65 -11.91 -21.96
N ARG A 618 -32.99 -11.88 -22.01
CA ARG A 618 -33.86 -12.61 -21.06
C ARG A 618 -33.61 -14.12 -21.14
N GLU A 619 -33.61 -14.67 -22.34
CA GLU A 619 -33.36 -16.10 -22.60
C GLU A 619 -31.97 -16.54 -22.15
N LYS A 620 -30.93 -15.76 -22.49
CA LYS A 620 -29.54 -16.01 -22.07
C LYS A 620 -29.31 -15.92 -20.55
N LEU A 621 -30.09 -15.10 -19.83
CA LEU A 621 -29.99 -14.97 -18.37
C LEU A 621 -30.94 -15.90 -17.61
N ALA A 622 -32.01 -16.40 -18.22
CA ALA A 622 -32.99 -17.27 -17.59
C ALA A 622 -32.43 -18.52 -16.87
N PRO A 623 -31.40 -19.24 -17.37
CA PRO A 623 -30.78 -20.35 -16.63
C PRO A 623 -29.82 -19.91 -15.52
N ILE A 624 -29.32 -18.67 -15.56
CA ILE A 624 -28.34 -18.12 -14.60
C ILE A 624 -29.03 -17.38 -13.45
N PHE A 625 -30.06 -16.61 -13.73
CA PHE A 625 -30.72 -15.71 -12.79
C PHE A 625 -32.26 -15.78 -12.85
N ASN A 626 -32.90 -15.41 -11.75
CA ASN A 626 -34.28 -14.94 -11.73
C ASN A 626 -34.25 -13.40 -11.74
N LEU A 627 -34.59 -12.80 -12.89
CA LEU A 627 -34.50 -11.34 -13.10
C LEU A 627 -35.45 -10.56 -12.19
N ASP A 628 -36.62 -11.10 -11.86
CA ASP A 628 -37.60 -10.41 -11.02
C ASP A 628 -37.13 -10.39 -9.55
N GLN A 629 -36.60 -11.52 -9.05
CA GLN A 629 -35.96 -11.55 -7.72
C GLN A 629 -34.66 -10.72 -7.68
N MET A 630 -33.96 -10.57 -8.80
CA MET A 630 -32.78 -9.72 -8.93
C MET A 630 -33.13 -8.22 -8.91
N ALA A 631 -34.24 -7.84 -9.56
CA ALA A 631 -34.80 -6.49 -9.50
C ALA A 631 -35.29 -6.14 -8.08
N ASP A 632 -36.02 -7.06 -7.44
CA ASP A 632 -36.45 -6.94 -6.05
C ASP A 632 -35.29 -6.79 -5.06
N ALA A 633 -34.20 -7.53 -5.28
CA ALA A 633 -33.01 -7.50 -4.44
C ALA A 633 -32.09 -6.31 -4.72
N TYR A 634 -32.37 -5.49 -5.74
CA TYR A 634 -31.48 -4.38 -6.12
C TYR A 634 -31.35 -3.32 -5.04
N PHE A 635 -30.12 -3.18 -4.55
CA PHE A 635 -29.70 -2.15 -3.62
C PHE A 635 -28.47 -1.42 -4.18
N ARG A 636 -28.65 -0.12 -4.46
CA ARG A 636 -27.72 0.78 -5.18
C ARG A 636 -26.29 0.94 -4.65
N GLN A 637 -25.97 0.38 -3.47
CA GLN A 637 -24.66 0.51 -2.79
C GLN A 637 -23.99 -0.84 -2.53
N ASP A 638 -24.65 -1.96 -2.84
CA ASP A 638 -24.16 -3.32 -2.53
C ASP A 638 -24.68 -4.33 -3.56
N ALA A 639 -23.77 -5.10 -4.16
CA ALA A 639 -24.08 -6.16 -5.11
C ALA A 639 -24.27 -7.55 -4.45
N ASP A 640 -23.93 -7.71 -3.17
CA ASP A 640 -24.12 -8.98 -2.44
C ASP A 640 -25.61 -9.41 -2.32
N PRO A 641 -26.61 -8.51 -2.24
CA PRO A 641 -28.03 -8.86 -2.37
C PRO A 641 -28.42 -9.42 -3.74
N VAL A 642 -27.96 -8.83 -4.86
CA VAL A 642 -28.40 -9.21 -6.21
C VAL A 642 -27.77 -10.50 -6.74
N LYS A 643 -26.72 -11.01 -6.07
CA LYS A 643 -26.17 -12.35 -6.29
C LYS A 643 -26.62 -13.40 -5.26
N SER A 644 -27.58 -13.06 -4.40
CA SER A 644 -27.92 -13.91 -3.26
C SER A 644 -28.61 -15.22 -3.64
N SER A 645 -28.32 -16.26 -2.86
CA SER A 645 -28.89 -17.60 -2.95
C SER A 645 -30.17 -17.79 -2.11
N GLY A 646 -30.50 -16.83 -1.25
CA GLY A 646 -31.70 -16.81 -0.43
C GLY A 646 -31.75 -17.85 0.70
N ILE A 647 -31.14 -17.54 1.84
CA ILE A 647 -31.34 -18.26 3.12
C ILE A 647 -31.86 -17.27 4.17
N GLN A 648 -33.02 -17.60 4.75
CA GLN A 648 -33.68 -16.97 5.91
C GLN A 648 -33.67 -15.43 5.98
N SER A 649 -33.84 -14.74 4.85
CA SER A 649 -34.30 -13.34 4.72
C SER A 649 -34.14 -12.82 3.29
N LYS A 650 -33.10 -13.28 2.59
CA LYS A 650 -32.75 -12.84 1.22
C LYS A 650 -33.54 -13.63 0.17
N LYS A 651 -33.76 -13.03 -1.00
CA LYS A 651 -34.34 -13.68 -2.19
C LYS A 651 -33.26 -14.47 -2.96
N THR A 652 -33.66 -15.48 -3.74
CA THR A 652 -32.77 -16.35 -4.50
C THR A 652 -32.69 -15.86 -5.96
N SER A 653 -31.90 -14.82 -6.20
CA SER A 653 -31.71 -14.28 -7.55
C SER A 653 -30.80 -15.17 -8.40
N TYR A 654 -29.69 -15.69 -7.85
CA TYR A 654 -28.74 -16.53 -8.59
C TYR A 654 -29.18 -18.00 -8.57
N ARG A 655 -29.10 -18.69 -9.73
CA ARG A 655 -29.52 -20.09 -9.92
C ARG A 655 -28.37 -21.08 -9.75
N TRP A 656 -27.53 -20.87 -8.74
CA TRP A 656 -26.32 -21.63 -8.41
C TRP A 656 -26.47 -23.17 -8.41
N ARG A 657 -27.66 -23.72 -8.13
CA ARG A 657 -27.92 -25.18 -8.18
C ARG A 657 -28.09 -25.76 -9.59
N THR A 658 -28.45 -24.94 -10.59
CA THR A 658 -28.85 -25.41 -11.94
C THR A 658 -28.08 -24.77 -13.08
N VAL A 659 -27.38 -23.67 -12.84
CA VAL A 659 -26.54 -22.98 -13.84
C VAL A 659 -25.37 -23.87 -14.28
N THR A 660 -25.00 -23.79 -15.55
CA THR A 660 -23.92 -24.58 -16.17
C THR A 660 -22.74 -23.71 -16.65
N PRO A 661 -21.56 -24.30 -16.97
CA PRO A 661 -20.47 -23.56 -17.63
C PRO A 661 -20.89 -22.97 -18.98
N GLU A 662 -21.81 -23.63 -19.68
CA GLU A 662 -22.35 -23.25 -20.99
C GLU A 662 -23.21 -21.99 -20.88
N ASP A 663 -24.07 -21.90 -19.87
CA ASP A 663 -24.85 -20.68 -19.60
C ASP A 663 -23.94 -19.49 -19.28
N MET A 664 -22.92 -19.71 -18.44
CA MET A 664 -21.99 -18.67 -18.00
C MET A 664 -21.15 -18.07 -19.13
N LYS A 665 -21.00 -18.76 -20.27
CA LYS A 665 -20.41 -18.18 -21.50
C LYS A 665 -21.29 -17.07 -22.09
N GLN A 666 -22.61 -17.16 -21.93
CA GLN A 666 -23.60 -16.24 -22.51
C GLN A 666 -23.78 -14.96 -21.68
N PHE A 667 -23.43 -14.98 -20.39
CA PHE A 667 -23.60 -13.87 -19.43
C PHE A 667 -23.10 -12.51 -19.97
N ASN A 668 -21.89 -12.47 -20.54
CA ASN A 668 -21.30 -11.20 -21.03
C ASN A 668 -22.00 -10.67 -22.30
N SER A 669 -22.60 -11.54 -23.11
CA SER A 669 -23.43 -11.13 -24.26
C SER A 669 -24.72 -10.47 -23.76
N ALA A 670 -25.44 -11.17 -22.89
CA ALA A 670 -26.72 -10.67 -22.36
C ALA A 670 -26.56 -9.37 -21.57
N TRP A 671 -25.49 -9.26 -20.77
CA TRP A 671 -25.10 -8.01 -20.12
C TRP A 671 -24.90 -6.88 -21.14
N LEU A 672 -24.13 -7.12 -22.22
CA LEU A 672 -23.87 -6.10 -23.24
C LEU A 672 -25.14 -5.70 -24.01
N GLU A 673 -26.01 -6.66 -24.34
CA GLU A 673 -27.32 -6.43 -24.95
C GLU A 673 -28.21 -5.53 -24.06
N ILE A 674 -28.21 -5.74 -22.75
CA ILE A 674 -28.93 -4.90 -21.77
C ILE A 674 -28.34 -3.49 -21.68
N VAL A 675 -27.01 -3.37 -21.61
CA VAL A 675 -26.33 -2.07 -21.57
C VAL A 675 -26.51 -1.29 -22.89
N GLN A 676 -26.61 -1.97 -24.03
CA GLN A 676 -26.88 -1.33 -25.32
C GLN A 676 -28.34 -0.90 -25.46
N ALA A 677 -29.30 -1.67 -24.93
CA ALA A 677 -30.71 -1.32 -24.95
C ALA A 677 -31.09 -0.22 -23.96
N ASN A 678 -30.46 -0.18 -22.78
CA ASN A 678 -30.68 0.85 -21.76
C ASN A 678 -29.37 1.39 -21.15
N PRO A 679 -28.58 2.16 -21.93
CA PRO A 679 -27.28 2.66 -21.48
C PRO A 679 -27.40 3.66 -20.32
N GLN A 680 -28.51 4.40 -20.23
CA GLN A 680 -28.71 5.38 -19.17
C GLN A 680 -28.85 4.71 -17.80
N VAL A 681 -29.80 3.78 -17.64
CA VAL A 681 -30.02 3.07 -16.38
C VAL A 681 -28.82 2.16 -16.04
N ALA A 682 -28.17 1.57 -17.04
CA ALA A 682 -26.92 0.84 -16.80
C ALA A 682 -25.79 1.75 -16.26
N MET A 683 -25.60 2.96 -16.81
CA MET A 683 -24.58 3.88 -16.32
C MET A 683 -24.93 4.47 -14.94
N ASP A 684 -26.21 4.68 -14.64
CA ASP A 684 -26.66 5.05 -13.28
C ASP A 684 -26.23 3.99 -12.25
N ALA A 685 -26.38 2.71 -12.57
CA ALA A 685 -25.93 1.61 -11.71
C ALA A 685 -24.40 1.59 -11.53
N PHE A 686 -23.66 1.78 -12.62
CA PHE A 686 -22.19 1.86 -12.58
C PHE A 686 -21.71 2.98 -11.66
N PHE A 687 -22.28 4.18 -11.78
CA PHE A 687 -21.87 5.30 -10.96
C PHE A 687 -22.28 5.10 -9.50
N ALA A 688 -23.51 4.65 -9.21
CA ALA A 688 -23.98 4.40 -7.85
C ALA A 688 -23.08 3.41 -7.07
N GLU A 689 -22.58 2.37 -7.75
CA GLU A 689 -21.71 1.35 -7.15
C GLU A 689 -20.29 1.85 -6.82
N CYS A 690 -19.80 2.96 -7.40
CA CYS A 690 -18.39 3.36 -7.24
C CYS A 690 -18.09 4.84 -6.96
N TYR A 691 -19.04 5.78 -7.10
CA TYR A 691 -18.78 7.22 -6.97
C TYR A 691 -18.25 7.63 -5.57
N GLY A 692 -18.75 7.01 -4.50
CA GLY A 692 -18.48 7.41 -3.11
C GLY A 692 -17.02 7.19 -2.67
N TYR A 693 -16.32 6.28 -3.36
CA TYR A 693 -14.86 6.11 -3.21
C TYR A 693 -14.06 7.36 -3.62
N PHE A 694 -14.65 8.26 -4.41
CA PHE A 694 -14.01 9.46 -4.97
C PHE A 694 -14.74 10.77 -4.65
N ASP A 695 -15.96 10.73 -4.09
CA ASP A 695 -16.63 11.89 -3.49
C ASP A 695 -16.17 12.06 -2.03
N VAL A 696 -15.44 13.14 -1.73
CA VAL A 696 -14.99 13.46 -0.36
C VAL A 696 -16.14 13.87 0.58
N VAL A 697 -17.32 14.16 0.03
CA VAL A 697 -18.53 14.54 0.78
C VAL A 697 -19.43 13.33 1.05
N ASP A 698 -19.16 12.16 0.46
CA ASP A 698 -19.93 10.95 0.70
C ASP A 698 -19.56 10.29 2.04
N GLU A 699 -20.58 9.88 2.78
CA GLU A 699 -20.41 9.13 4.03
C GLU A 699 -20.19 7.64 3.71
N PRO A 700 -19.33 6.93 4.48
CA PRO A 700 -19.03 5.54 4.20
C PRO A 700 -20.27 4.64 4.37
N TYR A 701 -20.67 3.94 3.31
CA TYR A 701 -21.80 3.00 3.33
C TYR A 701 -21.62 1.93 4.43
N VAL A 702 -20.40 1.39 4.55
CA VAL A 702 -20.00 0.57 5.69
C VAL A 702 -18.68 1.10 6.25
N ALA A 703 -18.80 1.82 7.37
CA ALA A 703 -17.68 2.32 8.16
C ALA A 703 -16.93 1.20 8.90
N MET A 704 -15.67 1.41 9.25
CA MET A 704 -14.88 0.45 10.04
C MET A 704 -15.45 0.19 11.45
N SER A 705 -16.30 1.06 11.98
CA SER A 705 -17.00 0.86 13.26
C SER A 705 -17.97 -0.33 13.23
N TYR A 706 -18.53 -0.68 12.05
CA TYR A 706 -19.40 -1.85 11.87
C TYR A 706 -18.76 -3.13 12.42
N TYR A 707 -17.47 -3.37 12.17
CA TYR A 707 -16.81 -4.59 12.62
C TYR A 707 -16.62 -4.69 14.15
N VAL A 708 -16.68 -3.57 14.86
CA VAL A 708 -16.53 -3.53 16.32
C VAL A 708 -17.86 -3.81 17.03
N ASN A 709 -18.98 -3.40 16.42
CA ASN A 709 -20.32 -3.43 17.01
C ASN A 709 -21.36 -3.80 15.94
N ASN A 710 -21.64 -5.11 15.84
CA ASN A 710 -22.67 -5.71 15.00
C ASN A 710 -23.13 -7.03 15.63
N ASP A 711 -24.23 -7.61 15.13
CA ASP A 711 -24.83 -8.83 15.66
C ASP A 711 -23.87 -10.02 15.77
N TYR A 712 -22.95 -10.21 14.81
CA TYR A 712 -21.97 -11.30 14.85
C TYR A 712 -21.04 -11.22 16.07
N VAL A 713 -20.81 -10.01 16.59
CA VAL A 713 -19.97 -9.71 17.77
C VAL A 713 -20.82 -9.56 19.05
N GLN A 714 -22.03 -9.00 18.96
CA GLN A 714 -22.86 -8.68 20.12
C GLN A 714 -23.78 -9.81 20.56
N SER A 715 -24.43 -10.53 19.62
CA SER A 715 -25.45 -11.54 19.92
C SER A 715 -25.04 -12.97 19.55
N GLN A 716 -23.94 -13.17 18.82
CA GLN A 716 -23.51 -14.48 18.33
C GLN A 716 -22.16 -14.95 18.90
N THR A 717 -21.68 -14.35 19.99
CA THR A 717 -20.46 -14.76 20.73
C THR A 717 -20.85 -15.20 22.13
N GLU A 718 -20.10 -16.13 22.73
CA GLU A 718 -20.39 -16.60 24.09
C GLU A 718 -20.11 -15.52 25.15
N TRP A 719 -19.04 -14.73 24.96
CA TRP A 719 -18.63 -13.70 25.94
C TRP A 719 -17.98 -12.44 25.34
N ILE A 720 -17.51 -12.42 24.10
CA ILE A 720 -16.85 -11.23 23.50
C ILE A 720 -17.77 -10.01 23.44
N GLY A 721 -19.05 -10.18 23.11
CA GLY A 721 -20.06 -9.11 23.09
C GLY A 721 -20.45 -8.59 24.48
N GLN A 722 -20.35 -9.44 25.51
CA GLN A 722 -20.61 -9.06 26.91
C GLN A 722 -19.42 -8.32 27.53
N TYR A 723 -18.20 -8.67 27.14
CA TYR A 723 -16.97 -8.05 27.65
C TYR A 723 -16.89 -6.57 27.27
N ASN A 724 -16.93 -5.69 28.29
CA ASN A 724 -16.93 -4.24 28.15
C ASN A 724 -18.02 -3.73 27.18
N HIS A 725 -19.22 -4.32 27.21
CA HIS A 725 -20.31 -4.03 26.27
C HIS A 725 -20.60 -2.52 26.12
N ASP A 726 -20.81 -1.81 27.23
CA ASP A 726 -21.15 -0.38 27.20
C ASP A 726 -19.99 0.47 26.64
N TRP A 727 -18.74 0.16 27.04
CA TRP A 727 -17.55 0.81 26.50
C TRP A 727 -17.34 0.53 25.00
N ARG A 728 -17.66 -0.68 24.52
CA ARG A 728 -17.68 -1.02 23.08
C ARG A 728 -18.70 -0.15 22.33
N ASN A 729 -19.88 0.07 22.92
CA ASN A 729 -20.89 0.97 22.39
C ASN A 729 -20.39 2.42 22.39
N ASP A 730 -19.89 2.94 23.52
CA ASP A 730 -19.36 4.30 23.69
C ASP A 730 -18.25 4.63 22.70
N VAL A 731 -17.28 3.72 22.50
CA VAL A 731 -16.19 3.90 21.53
C VAL A 731 -16.72 3.99 20.10
N VAL A 732 -17.75 3.21 19.74
CA VAL A 732 -18.39 3.29 18.42
C VAL A 732 -19.25 4.54 18.28
N HIS A 733 -20.02 4.93 19.31
CA HIS A 733 -20.77 6.18 19.33
C HIS A 733 -19.84 7.39 19.20
N PHE A 734 -18.72 7.44 19.93
CA PHE A 734 -17.71 8.49 19.82
C PHE A 734 -17.11 8.58 18.40
N VAL A 735 -16.70 7.45 17.81
CA VAL A 735 -16.11 7.45 16.46
C VAL A 735 -17.14 7.85 15.40
N ASN A 736 -18.38 7.36 15.49
CA ASN A 736 -19.46 7.77 14.61
C ASN A 736 -19.79 9.26 14.81
N SER A 737 -19.81 9.78 16.05
CA SER A 737 -19.99 11.21 16.31
C SER A 737 -18.88 12.08 15.71
N TRP A 738 -17.63 11.60 15.66
CA TRP A 738 -16.53 12.29 14.98
C TRP A 738 -16.68 12.22 13.44
N SER A 739 -17.06 11.07 12.87
CA SER A 739 -17.15 10.89 11.42
C SER A 739 -18.11 11.87 10.74
N HIS A 740 -19.23 12.20 11.41
CA HIS A 740 -20.22 13.16 10.91
C HIS A 740 -19.84 14.65 11.13
N ILE A 741 -18.70 14.98 11.76
CA ILE A 741 -18.30 16.39 11.95
C ILE A 741 -17.83 16.97 10.60
N PRO A 742 -18.46 18.04 10.08
CA PRO A 742 -18.09 18.60 8.77
C PRO A 742 -16.60 18.94 8.67
N VAL A 743 -15.95 18.46 7.59
CA VAL A 743 -14.51 18.60 7.27
C VAL A 743 -13.55 17.90 8.25
N LEU A 744 -13.84 17.82 9.56
CA LEU A 744 -12.98 17.18 10.55
C LEU A 744 -13.16 15.66 10.61
N GLY A 745 -14.36 15.16 10.31
CA GLY A 745 -14.68 13.73 10.14
C GLY A 745 -14.09 13.11 8.87
N TRP A 746 -13.73 13.92 7.87
CA TRP A 746 -13.00 13.43 6.69
C TRP A 746 -11.65 12.78 7.04
N LEU A 747 -11.06 13.11 8.21
CA LEU A 747 -9.85 12.46 8.73
C LEU A 747 -10.09 11.03 9.25
N THR A 748 -11.35 10.61 9.40
CA THR A 748 -11.74 9.24 9.72
C THR A 748 -12.31 8.49 8.52
N HIS A 749 -12.55 9.15 7.38
CA HIS A 749 -13.13 8.52 6.18
C HIS A 749 -12.08 8.00 5.20
N GLY A 750 -12.33 6.83 4.61
CA GLY A 750 -11.44 6.26 3.57
C GLY A 750 -11.30 7.12 2.31
N ASN A 751 -12.41 7.66 1.79
CA ASN A 751 -12.49 8.35 0.48
C ASN A 751 -11.69 9.67 0.42
N PHE A 752 -11.53 10.35 1.56
CA PHE A 752 -10.61 11.48 1.72
C PHE A 752 -9.16 11.11 1.35
N TYR A 753 -8.67 9.96 1.79
CA TYR A 753 -7.32 9.48 1.47
C TYR A 753 -7.17 8.99 0.03
N VAL A 754 -8.23 8.44 -0.57
CA VAL A 754 -8.29 8.12 -2.00
C VAL A 754 -8.13 9.40 -2.83
N THR A 755 -8.95 10.40 -2.53
CA THR A 755 -8.98 11.72 -3.16
C THR A 755 -7.61 12.40 -3.08
N LEU A 756 -7.02 12.50 -1.88
CA LEU A 756 -5.70 13.09 -1.72
C LEU A 756 -4.59 12.29 -2.43
N THR A 757 -4.69 10.96 -2.50
CA THR A 757 -3.74 10.12 -3.23
C THR A 757 -3.79 10.40 -4.74
N LEU A 758 -4.99 10.57 -5.32
CA LEU A 758 -5.15 10.98 -6.72
C LEU A 758 -4.55 12.37 -6.98
N LEU A 759 -4.82 13.36 -6.14
CA LEU A 759 -4.29 14.72 -6.32
C LEU A 759 -2.75 14.78 -6.22
N PHE A 760 -2.14 14.01 -5.31
CA PHE A 760 -0.67 13.90 -5.27
C PHE A 760 -0.12 13.09 -6.46
N GLY A 761 -0.82 12.06 -6.93
CA GLY A 761 -0.45 11.29 -8.13
C GLY A 761 -0.46 12.16 -9.39
N ALA A 762 -1.51 12.98 -9.57
CA ALA A 762 -1.61 13.98 -10.63
C ALA A 762 -0.46 15.02 -10.54
N ALA A 763 -0.11 15.47 -9.33
CA ALA A 763 1.03 16.37 -9.15
C ALA A 763 2.38 15.71 -9.51
N GLU A 764 2.63 14.46 -9.12
CA GLU A 764 3.82 13.68 -9.52
C GLU A 764 3.89 13.49 -11.05
N LEU A 765 2.74 13.28 -11.70
CA LEU A 765 2.58 13.14 -13.15
C LEU A 765 2.95 14.42 -13.90
N VAL A 766 2.40 15.57 -13.50
CA VAL A 766 2.74 16.88 -14.09
C VAL A 766 4.20 17.28 -13.79
N LEU A 767 4.75 16.83 -12.65
CA LEU A 767 6.18 16.96 -12.33
C LEU A 767 7.06 15.93 -13.09
N ARG A 768 6.45 15.06 -13.92
CA ARG A 768 7.09 14.06 -14.80
C ARG A 768 8.03 13.11 -14.05
N ARG A 769 7.68 12.76 -12.82
CA ARG A 769 8.47 11.91 -11.91
C ARG A 769 8.24 10.42 -12.19
N TRP A 770 8.46 10.00 -13.43
CA TRP A 770 8.17 8.65 -13.94
C TRP A 770 8.70 7.50 -13.07
N ARG A 771 9.91 7.63 -12.51
CA ARG A 771 10.44 6.62 -11.57
C ARG A 771 9.59 6.55 -10.31
N THR A 772 9.21 7.68 -9.71
CA THR A 772 8.42 7.71 -8.47
C THR A 772 7.01 7.17 -8.74
N LEU A 773 6.38 7.55 -9.85
CA LEU A 773 5.09 6.99 -10.31
C LEU A 773 5.13 5.46 -10.47
N ALA A 774 6.20 4.90 -11.04
CA ALA A 774 6.35 3.44 -11.22
C ALA A 774 6.47 2.62 -9.91
N TRP A 775 6.61 3.25 -8.74
CA TRP A 775 6.47 2.61 -7.41
C TRP A 775 5.13 2.91 -6.72
N HIS A 776 4.31 3.80 -7.28
CA HIS A 776 2.99 4.20 -6.76
C HIS A 776 1.81 3.71 -7.61
N ILE A 777 2.03 3.16 -8.81
CA ILE A 777 0.98 2.52 -9.63
C ILE A 777 0.11 1.50 -8.86
N PRO A 778 0.63 0.70 -7.89
CA PRO A 778 -0.21 -0.15 -7.04
C PRO A 778 -1.37 0.57 -6.35
N LEU A 779 -1.22 1.86 -6.03
CA LEU A 779 -2.27 2.68 -5.43
C LEU A 779 -3.40 2.96 -6.43
N LEU A 780 -3.07 3.18 -7.70
CA LEU A 780 -4.05 3.32 -8.78
C LEU A 780 -4.71 1.96 -9.13
N MET A 781 -3.97 0.85 -9.01
CA MET A 781 -4.55 -0.48 -9.16
C MET A 781 -5.56 -0.79 -8.06
N LEU A 782 -5.28 -0.39 -6.80
CA LEU A 782 -6.22 -0.53 -5.70
C LEU A 782 -7.51 0.26 -5.94
N MET A 783 -7.42 1.47 -6.52
CA MET A 783 -8.60 2.24 -6.94
C MET A 783 -9.41 1.51 -8.03
N GLY A 784 -8.74 0.80 -8.95
CA GLY A 784 -9.42 -0.09 -9.91
C GLY A 784 -10.11 -1.28 -9.23
N VAL A 785 -9.48 -1.89 -8.22
CA VAL A 785 -10.09 -2.96 -7.42
C VAL A 785 -11.28 -2.45 -6.59
N MET A 786 -11.24 -1.19 -6.11
CA MET A 786 -12.37 -0.55 -5.42
C MET A 786 -13.55 -0.29 -6.35
N VAL A 787 -13.32 0.14 -7.59
CA VAL A 787 -14.38 0.29 -8.61
C VAL A 787 -15.02 -1.06 -8.93
N MET A 788 -14.23 -2.14 -8.98
CA MET A 788 -14.71 -3.51 -9.18
C MET A 788 -15.20 -4.21 -7.89
N ALA A 789 -15.25 -3.51 -6.74
CA ALA A 789 -15.73 -4.10 -5.49
C ALA A 789 -17.27 -4.23 -5.50
N PRO A 790 -17.86 -5.22 -4.81
CA PRO A 790 -19.31 -5.45 -4.81
C PRO A 790 -20.08 -4.49 -3.86
N ALA A 791 -19.53 -3.31 -3.57
CA ALA A 791 -20.18 -2.31 -2.74
C ALA A 791 -19.52 -0.93 -2.90
N ASN A 792 -20.32 0.13 -2.89
CA ASN A 792 -19.84 1.51 -2.87
C ASN A 792 -19.23 1.90 -1.51
N ASN A 793 -18.24 2.80 -1.52
CA ASN A 793 -17.68 3.50 -0.36
C ASN A 793 -17.46 2.65 0.93
N PHE A 794 -17.04 1.40 0.78
CA PHE A 794 -16.78 0.49 1.90
C PHE A 794 -15.33 0.67 2.38
N GLU A 795 -15.15 1.23 3.58
CA GLU A 795 -13.84 1.66 4.10
C GLU A 795 -12.76 0.59 4.12
N ARG A 796 -13.14 -0.68 4.34
CA ARG A 796 -12.20 -1.81 4.37
C ARG A 796 -11.36 -1.92 3.08
N HIS A 797 -11.90 -1.51 1.93
CA HIS A 797 -11.20 -1.52 0.65
C HIS A 797 -10.18 -0.38 0.50
N MET A 798 -10.37 0.73 1.25
CA MET A 798 -9.54 1.93 1.19
C MET A 798 -8.38 1.96 2.19
N LEU A 799 -8.40 1.09 3.21
CA LEU A 799 -7.35 0.99 4.25
C LEU A 799 -5.90 1.03 3.72
N PRO A 800 -5.51 0.30 2.64
CA PRO A 800 -4.13 0.32 2.17
C PRO A 800 -3.70 1.70 1.65
N LEU A 801 -4.63 2.48 1.07
CA LEU A 801 -4.39 3.84 0.59
C LEU A 801 -4.26 4.82 1.76
N ALA A 802 -5.19 4.76 2.72
CA ALA A 802 -5.17 5.58 3.93
C ALA A 802 -3.86 5.39 4.71
N PHE A 803 -3.45 4.14 4.95
CA PHE A 803 -2.28 3.85 5.76
C PHE A 803 -0.95 4.27 5.09
N VAL A 804 -0.84 4.25 3.76
CA VAL A 804 0.40 4.70 3.07
C VAL A 804 0.44 6.18 2.73
N PHE A 805 -0.69 6.90 2.77
CA PHE A 805 -0.79 8.31 2.35
C PHE A 805 0.26 9.21 3.02
N GLY A 806 0.44 9.12 4.34
CA GLY A 806 1.44 9.90 5.07
C GLY A 806 2.88 9.67 4.57
N PHE A 807 3.19 8.44 4.13
CA PHE A 807 4.49 8.08 3.56
C PHE A 807 4.66 8.54 2.10
N LEU A 808 3.58 8.55 1.32
CA LEU A 808 3.52 9.15 -0.02
C LEU A 808 3.85 10.65 0.06
N VAL A 809 3.22 11.40 0.98
CA VAL A 809 3.50 12.83 1.19
C VAL A 809 4.97 13.07 1.58
N LEU A 810 5.57 12.21 2.42
CA LEU A 810 7.02 12.29 2.72
C LEU A 810 7.89 12.09 1.48
N THR A 811 7.49 11.20 0.57
CA THR A 811 8.21 10.94 -0.68
C THR A 811 8.13 12.15 -1.61
N PHE A 812 6.93 12.67 -1.86
CA PHE A 812 6.67 13.89 -2.62
C PHE A 812 7.49 15.08 -2.10
N VAL A 813 7.53 15.28 -0.78
CA VAL A 813 8.29 16.35 -0.12
C VAL A 813 9.81 16.14 -0.25
N ARG A 814 10.30 14.89 -0.19
CA ARG A 814 11.73 14.57 -0.37
C ARG A 814 12.19 14.77 -1.80
N ASP A 815 11.46 14.25 -2.78
CA ASP A 815 11.85 14.37 -4.19
C ASP A 815 11.73 15.82 -4.67
N THR A 816 10.79 16.60 -4.13
CA THR A 816 10.77 18.06 -4.32
C THR A 816 12.02 18.77 -3.77
N ARG A 817 12.52 18.37 -2.60
CA ARG A 817 13.76 18.95 -2.01
C ARG A 817 15.01 18.51 -2.77
N ARG A 818 15.03 17.29 -3.31
CA ARG A 818 16.09 16.79 -4.20
C ARG A 818 16.10 17.58 -5.53
N ALA A 819 14.95 17.71 -6.20
CA ALA A 819 14.82 18.38 -7.49
C ALA A 819 15.15 19.89 -7.44
N ASN A 820 14.67 20.59 -6.41
CA ASN A 820 14.90 22.05 -6.26
C ASN A 820 16.22 22.40 -5.57
N THR A 821 17.17 21.47 -5.45
CA THR A 821 18.52 21.79 -4.99
C THR A 821 19.29 22.47 -6.14
N PRO A 822 19.82 23.69 -5.97
CA PRO A 822 20.64 24.32 -7.00
C PRO A 822 21.86 23.47 -7.32
N ARG A 823 22.12 23.25 -8.62
CA ARG A 823 23.40 22.73 -9.11
C ARG A 823 24.47 23.76 -8.71
N THR A 824 25.25 23.44 -7.68
CA THR A 824 26.06 24.41 -6.93
C THR A 824 27.19 24.98 -7.78
N SER A 825 27.78 26.08 -7.30
CA SER A 825 28.95 26.73 -7.89
C SER A 825 30.08 25.74 -8.23
N TYR A 826 30.22 24.63 -7.50
CA TYR A 826 31.16 23.55 -7.82
C TYR A 826 30.95 22.90 -9.20
N GLU A 827 29.73 22.67 -9.70
CA GLU A 827 29.55 22.17 -11.07
C GLU A 827 29.89 23.26 -12.12
N ARG A 828 29.77 24.55 -11.77
CA ARG A 828 30.23 25.66 -12.64
C ARG A 828 31.75 25.79 -12.62
N ALA A 829 32.37 25.64 -11.45
CA ALA A 829 33.82 25.69 -11.27
C ALA A 829 34.50 24.48 -11.93
N ALA A 830 33.97 23.26 -11.76
CA ALA A 830 34.44 22.08 -12.47
C ALA A 830 34.28 22.21 -13.99
N LYS A 831 33.18 22.81 -14.48
CA LYS A 831 33.03 23.11 -15.91
C LYS A 831 33.99 24.21 -16.38
N ALA A 832 34.27 25.23 -15.57
CA ALA A 832 35.25 26.27 -15.87
C ALA A 832 36.69 25.70 -15.91
N GLN A 833 37.07 24.86 -14.94
CA GLN A 833 38.35 24.14 -14.94
C GLN A 833 38.47 23.19 -16.13
N ARG A 834 37.39 22.49 -16.53
CA ARG A 834 37.40 21.64 -17.71
C ARG A 834 37.58 22.44 -19.00
N ASN A 835 36.92 23.61 -19.11
CA ASN A 835 37.14 24.55 -20.21
C ASN A 835 38.57 25.13 -20.21
N GLN A 836 39.11 25.52 -19.06
CA GLN A 836 40.49 26.02 -18.92
C GLN A 836 41.53 24.94 -19.25
N GLY A 837 41.28 23.68 -18.89
CA GLY A 837 42.10 22.54 -19.30
C GLY A 837 42.10 22.36 -20.82
N GLN A 838 40.93 22.43 -21.46
CA GLN A 838 40.84 22.39 -22.93
C GLN A 838 41.49 23.61 -23.60
N GLN A 839 41.46 24.80 -22.98
CA GLN A 839 42.19 25.97 -23.48
C GLN A 839 43.71 25.82 -23.33
N ARG A 840 44.22 25.20 -22.25
CA ARG A 840 45.65 24.85 -22.13
C ARG A 840 46.09 23.83 -23.18
N ILE A 841 45.25 22.85 -23.52
CA ILE A 841 45.55 21.84 -24.56
C ILE A 841 45.55 22.46 -25.98
N HIS A 842 44.83 23.56 -26.20
CA HIS A 842 44.83 24.31 -27.46
C HIS A 842 45.66 25.60 -27.43
N SER A 843 46.60 25.72 -26.48
CA SER A 843 47.62 26.78 -26.49
C SER A 843 48.88 26.23 -27.16
N PRO A 844 49.19 26.57 -28.42
CA PRO A 844 50.46 26.17 -29.02
C PRO A 844 51.61 26.84 -28.26
N GLN A 845 52.63 26.06 -27.88
CA GLN A 845 53.91 26.65 -27.53
C GLN A 845 54.42 27.42 -28.75
N ARG A 846 54.64 28.73 -28.60
CA ARG A 846 55.58 29.46 -29.44
C ARG A 846 56.94 29.31 -28.78
N ASP A 847 57.78 28.48 -29.36
CA ASP A 847 59.21 28.52 -29.07
C ASP A 847 59.76 29.84 -29.61
N GLN A 848 60.41 30.62 -28.75
CA GLN A 848 61.26 31.76 -29.12
C GLN A 848 62.43 31.81 -28.12
N SER A 849 63.64 31.87 -28.68
CA SER A 849 64.96 31.79 -28.00
C SER A 849 65.13 30.61 -27.05
#